data_AF-A0A7X1YDR8-F1
#
_entry.id   AF-A0A7X1YDR8-F1
#
_cell.length_a   1.000
_cell.length_b   1.000
_cell.length_c   1.000
_cell.angle_alpha   90.00
_cell.angle_beta   90.00
_cell.angle_gamma   90.00
#
_symmetry.space_group_name_H-M   'P 1'
#
loop_
_entity.id
_entity.type
_entity.pdbx_description
1 polymer ?
#
loop_
_entity_poly.entity_id
_entity_poly.type
_entity_poly.pdbx_seq_one_letter_code
_entity_poly.pdbx_strand_id
1 'polypeptide(L)'
;MLVPTQFDLPIDGMTCASCAGRVEKALAKVPGVESVSVNLATEQARIQAPAESLAALVDAVQQAGYSVPAHSLELDVGGMTCASCSGRVEKALSKVPGVERVSVNLANERAHVELLGHVDPAQLIDAVNRAGYSASLHQANNPHAVQDDQQKRLQRERWALVLAIVLALPLVLPMLLMPLGIHWMLPAWAQFVLATPVQFVLGARFYRAAWKAVKAGAGNMDLLVALGTSAGYGLSLYEWAIAAPGTTPHLYFEASAVVIALVLLGKYLESRAKRQTASAIRALEALRPERALRVVDGQEQDVAISDLRLNDLVLVKPGERFPVDGEVVEGQSHADEALISGESLPVPKQPGDKVTGGAINGEGRLVIKTLALGTETVLARIIRLVEDAQAGKAPIQKLVDKVSQVFVPVVLLIALATLLGWWLYGAPIETALINAVAVLVIACPCALGLATPTAIMAGTGVAARFGILIKDAEALERAHEVSAVVFDKTGTLTSGTPQIAHLAALDGDEAHLLQAAGALQRGSEHPLAKAVLDACAARHLNVPDVADSQSLTGRGIAGTLEGRRLALGNRRLLDETGLTPGSLADSATAWENEGRTLSWLIEQSPEPRVLGLFAFGDTLKTGAQSAIQQLTARHISSHLLTGDNRGSARVVAQALGITDVHAEVLPADKAATVAELKKTRVVAMVGD
;
A
#
# COMPACT_ATOMS: atom_id res chain seq x y z
N MET A 1 -1.15 42.90 -10.68
CA MET A 1 -1.47 42.18 -11.93
C MET A 1 -1.05 40.73 -11.72
N LEU A 2 -2.01 39.82 -11.59
CA LEU A 2 -1.72 38.39 -11.55
C LEU A 2 -1.29 37.99 -12.97
N VAL A 3 -0.12 37.36 -13.11
CA VAL A 3 0.36 36.91 -14.42
C VAL A 3 -0.55 35.77 -14.88
N PRO A 4 -1.21 35.86 -16.05
CA PRO A 4 -2.05 34.78 -16.56
C PRO A 4 -1.19 33.54 -16.80
N THR A 5 -1.62 32.41 -16.24
CA THR A 5 -0.98 31.10 -16.40
C THR A 5 -1.78 30.33 -17.43
N GLN A 6 -1.09 29.65 -18.35
CA GLN A 6 -1.74 28.78 -19.32
C GLN A 6 -1.92 27.39 -18.71
N PHE A 7 -3.14 26.87 -18.75
CA PHE A 7 -3.51 25.51 -18.34
C PHE A 7 -3.93 24.71 -19.56
N ASP A 8 -3.40 23.49 -19.70
CA ASP A 8 -3.83 22.53 -20.71
C ASP A 8 -4.47 21.33 -19.97
N LEU A 9 -5.81 21.32 -19.85
CA LEU A 9 -6.57 20.30 -19.13
C LEU A 9 -7.08 19.20 -20.09
N PRO A 10 -6.81 17.91 -19.84
CA PRO A 10 -7.50 16.83 -20.53
C PRO A 10 -8.97 16.79 -20.11
N ILE A 11 -9.86 16.48 -21.04
CA ILE A 11 -11.29 16.37 -20.79
C ILE A 11 -11.76 15.02 -21.34
N ASP A 12 -12.20 14.13 -20.46
CA ASP A 12 -12.73 12.82 -20.79
C ASP A 12 -14.27 12.84 -20.85
N GLY A 13 -14.84 11.99 -21.72
CA GLY A 13 -16.28 11.89 -21.97
C GLY A 13 -16.85 12.82 -23.06
N MET A 14 -16.01 13.56 -23.80
CA MET A 14 -16.47 14.36 -24.94
C MET A 14 -16.65 13.51 -26.20
N THR A 15 -17.88 13.36 -26.70
CA THR A 15 -18.16 12.50 -27.87
C THR A 15 -18.56 13.27 -29.13
N CYS A 16 -18.76 14.59 -29.06
CA CYS A 16 -19.13 15.40 -30.21
C CYS A 16 -18.78 16.88 -30.04
N ALA A 17 -18.89 17.66 -31.12
CA ALA A 17 -18.58 19.09 -31.13
C ALA A 17 -19.46 19.92 -30.17
N SER A 18 -20.70 19.48 -29.91
CA SER A 18 -21.56 20.15 -28.93
C SER A 18 -21.14 19.89 -27.48
N CYS A 19 -20.44 18.77 -27.20
CA CYS A 19 -19.79 18.53 -25.91
C CYS A 19 -18.64 19.50 -25.68
N ALA A 20 -17.75 19.66 -26.67
CA ALA A 20 -16.64 20.62 -26.60
C ALA A 20 -17.15 22.05 -26.35
N GLY A 21 -18.20 22.47 -27.06
CA GLY A 21 -18.82 23.78 -26.84
C GLY A 21 -19.52 23.95 -25.49
N ARG A 22 -19.98 22.87 -24.85
CA ARG A 22 -20.53 22.90 -23.48
C ARG A 22 -19.43 23.12 -22.45
N VAL A 23 -18.32 22.40 -22.58
CA VAL A 23 -17.12 22.52 -21.74
C VAL A 23 -16.52 23.92 -21.88
N GLU A 24 -16.39 24.43 -23.10
CA GLU A 24 -15.85 25.76 -23.39
C GLU A 24 -16.67 26.87 -22.72
N LYS A 25 -18.01 26.79 -22.79
CA LYS A 25 -18.91 27.73 -22.11
C LYS A 25 -18.88 27.62 -20.59
N ALA A 26 -18.63 26.45 -20.03
CA ALA A 26 -18.52 26.27 -18.59
C ALA A 26 -17.21 26.87 -18.07
N LEU A 27 -16.10 26.58 -18.74
CA LEU A 27 -14.78 27.14 -18.42
C LEU A 27 -14.74 28.67 -18.58
N ALA A 28 -15.37 29.22 -19.61
CA ALA A 28 -15.41 30.67 -19.85
C ALA A 28 -16.20 31.46 -18.78
N LYS A 29 -17.04 30.78 -17.98
CA LYS A 29 -17.77 31.41 -16.87
C LYS A 29 -16.97 31.50 -15.58
N VAL A 30 -15.82 30.82 -15.50
CA VAL A 30 -14.97 30.84 -14.30
C VAL A 30 -14.34 32.24 -14.14
N PRO A 31 -14.45 32.87 -12.96
CA PRO A 31 -13.90 34.21 -12.75
C PRO A 31 -12.39 34.28 -13.02
N GLY A 32 -11.97 35.27 -13.82
CA GLY A 32 -10.56 35.50 -14.16
C GLY A 32 -10.06 34.75 -15.40
N VAL A 33 -10.91 33.97 -16.08
CA VAL A 33 -10.54 33.35 -17.35
C VAL A 33 -10.50 34.38 -18.48
N GLU A 34 -9.35 34.50 -19.15
CA GLU A 34 -9.15 35.43 -20.27
C GLU A 34 -9.44 34.76 -21.62
N SER A 35 -9.11 33.49 -21.76
CA SER A 35 -9.36 32.72 -22.98
C SER A 35 -9.55 31.23 -22.67
N VAL A 36 -10.41 30.59 -23.48
CA VAL A 36 -10.65 29.14 -23.46
C VAL A 36 -10.70 28.68 -24.91
N SER A 37 -10.05 27.56 -25.21
CA SER A 37 -10.25 26.83 -26.46
C SER A 37 -10.29 25.35 -26.16
N VAL A 38 -11.35 24.66 -26.58
CA VAL A 38 -11.51 23.21 -26.40
C VAL A 38 -11.35 22.51 -27.75
N ASN A 39 -10.40 21.59 -27.82
CA ASN A 39 -10.15 20.78 -29.01
C ASN A 39 -10.66 19.36 -28.78
N LEU A 40 -11.71 18.99 -29.51
CA LEU A 40 -12.32 17.66 -29.44
C LEU A 40 -11.35 16.56 -29.94
N ALA A 41 -10.54 16.83 -30.95
CA ALA A 41 -9.67 15.81 -31.56
C ALA A 41 -8.50 15.41 -30.65
N THR A 42 -8.09 16.31 -29.75
CA THR A 42 -7.02 16.06 -28.78
C THR A 42 -7.57 15.90 -27.36
N GLU A 43 -8.89 15.92 -27.19
CA GLU A 43 -9.57 15.84 -25.88
C GLU A 43 -8.99 16.81 -24.84
N GLN A 44 -8.63 18.03 -25.26
CA GLN A 44 -7.93 19.00 -24.41
C GLN A 44 -8.60 20.37 -24.43
N ALA A 45 -8.65 21.00 -23.26
CA ALA A 45 -9.02 22.39 -23.07
C ALA A 45 -7.78 23.21 -22.70
N ARG A 46 -7.48 24.24 -23.50
CA ARG A 46 -6.44 25.22 -23.23
C ARG A 46 -7.07 26.49 -22.68
N ILE A 47 -6.65 26.91 -21.49
CA ILE A 47 -7.24 28.03 -20.73
C ILE A 47 -6.14 28.99 -20.29
N GLN A 48 -6.37 30.30 -20.40
CA GLN A 48 -5.55 31.32 -19.73
C GLN A 48 -6.31 31.89 -18.53
N ALA A 49 -5.78 31.68 -17.33
CA ALA A 49 -6.38 32.11 -16.07
C ALA A 49 -5.31 32.34 -14.99
N PRO A 50 -5.63 33.03 -13.87
CA PRO A 50 -4.75 33.09 -12.71
C PRO A 50 -4.35 31.70 -12.20
N ALA A 51 -3.13 31.56 -11.66
CA ALA A 51 -2.60 30.28 -11.17
C ALA A 51 -3.50 29.60 -10.10
N GLU A 52 -4.28 30.38 -9.37
CA GLU A 52 -5.18 29.93 -8.29
C GLU A 52 -6.53 29.38 -8.81
N SER A 53 -6.83 29.55 -10.10
CA SER A 53 -8.13 29.21 -10.69
C SER A 53 -8.29 27.73 -11.05
N LEU A 54 -7.25 26.89 -10.90
CA LEU A 54 -7.25 25.49 -11.34
C LEU A 54 -8.40 24.66 -10.74
N ALA A 55 -8.63 24.75 -9.43
CA ALA A 55 -9.71 24.02 -8.76
C ALA A 55 -11.09 24.42 -9.30
N ALA A 56 -11.31 25.73 -9.52
CA ALA A 56 -12.56 26.24 -10.07
C ALA A 56 -12.77 25.83 -11.53
N LEU A 57 -11.69 25.69 -12.31
CA LEU A 57 -11.75 25.18 -13.70
C LEU A 57 -12.14 23.70 -13.74
N VAL A 58 -11.55 22.87 -12.86
CA VAL A 58 -11.90 21.43 -12.76
C VAL A 58 -13.34 21.25 -12.32
N ASP A 59 -13.78 21.98 -11.29
CA ASP A 59 -15.16 21.96 -10.82
C ASP A 59 -16.15 22.36 -11.93
N ALA A 60 -15.80 23.35 -12.76
CA ALA A 60 -16.64 23.78 -13.87
C ALA A 60 -16.79 22.69 -14.95
N VAL A 61 -15.73 21.91 -15.21
CA VAL A 61 -15.78 20.76 -16.14
C VAL A 61 -16.62 19.63 -15.56
N GLN A 62 -16.46 19.33 -14.27
CA GLN A 62 -17.26 18.31 -13.57
C GLN A 62 -18.75 18.68 -13.52
N GLN A 63 -19.07 19.93 -13.23
CA GLN A 63 -20.45 20.44 -13.27
C GLN A 63 -21.05 20.43 -14.68
N ALA A 64 -20.22 20.52 -15.72
CA ALA A 64 -20.65 20.37 -17.11
C ALA A 64 -20.93 18.90 -17.51
N GLY A 65 -20.59 17.94 -16.64
CA GLY A 65 -20.83 16.51 -16.81
C GLY A 65 -19.66 15.73 -17.40
N TYR A 66 -18.43 16.25 -17.31
CA TYR A 66 -17.21 15.64 -17.87
C TYR A 66 -16.13 15.45 -16.80
N SER A 67 -15.17 14.57 -17.03
CA SER A 67 -14.06 14.30 -16.12
C SER A 67 -12.77 14.97 -16.62
N VAL A 68 -11.92 15.41 -15.69
CA VAL A 68 -10.53 15.80 -15.99
C VAL A 68 -9.64 14.67 -15.47
N PRO A 69 -9.14 13.77 -16.34
CA PRO A 69 -8.30 12.68 -15.88
C PRO A 69 -6.97 13.20 -15.35
N ALA A 70 -6.63 12.85 -14.11
CA ALA A 70 -5.31 13.11 -13.56
C ALA A 70 -4.27 12.18 -14.20
N HIS A 71 -3.07 12.69 -14.44
CA HIS A 71 -1.94 11.89 -14.89
C HIS A 71 -0.89 11.84 -13.79
N SER A 72 -0.40 10.63 -13.50
CA SER A 72 0.67 10.44 -12.53
C SER A 72 2.03 10.52 -13.20
N LEU A 73 2.96 11.20 -12.53
CA LEU A 73 4.35 11.31 -12.93
C LEU A 73 5.26 11.02 -11.74
N GLU A 74 6.31 10.24 -11.98
CA GLU A 74 7.29 9.87 -10.96
C GLU A 74 8.64 10.56 -11.20
N LEU A 75 9.21 11.07 -10.12
CA LEU A 75 10.53 11.68 -10.09
C LEU A 75 11.43 10.92 -9.11
N ASP A 76 12.64 10.60 -9.53
CA ASP A 76 13.70 10.19 -8.62
C ASP A 76 14.30 11.45 -7.97
N VAL A 77 14.32 11.49 -6.64
CA VAL A 77 14.72 12.66 -5.85
C VAL A 77 15.92 12.33 -4.96
N GLY A 78 17.10 12.75 -5.39
CA GLY A 78 18.35 12.57 -4.66
C GLY A 78 18.60 13.60 -3.54
N GLY A 79 19.26 13.12 -2.48
CA GLY A 79 19.78 13.97 -1.40
C GLY A 79 18.85 14.18 -0.21
N MET A 80 17.71 13.48 -0.16
CA MET A 80 16.84 13.47 1.02
C MET A 80 17.43 12.60 2.13
N THR A 81 17.57 13.15 3.33
CA THR A 81 18.23 12.45 4.46
C THR A 81 17.34 12.30 5.69
N CYS A 82 16.11 12.82 5.68
CA CYS A 82 15.14 12.70 6.79
C CYS A 82 13.71 13.05 6.32
N ALA A 83 12.71 12.79 7.16
CA ALA A 83 11.30 13.07 6.89
C ALA A 83 11.01 14.57 6.61
N SER A 84 11.67 15.47 7.34
CA SER A 84 11.57 16.91 7.03
C SER A 84 12.09 17.28 5.64
N CYS A 85 12.97 16.48 5.02
CA CYS A 85 13.38 16.68 3.63
C CYS A 85 12.27 16.29 2.66
N SER A 86 11.62 15.13 2.84
CA SER A 86 10.51 14.72 1.96
C SER A 86 9.33 15.68 2.07
N GLY A 87 8.98 16.15 3.27
CA GLY A 87 7.97 17.21 3.45
C GLY A 87 8.32 18.55 2.81
N ARG A 88 9.61 18.86 2.62
CA ARG A 88 10.03 20.05 1.88
C ARG A 88 9.85 19.88 0.39
N VAL A 89 10.23 18.72 -0.14
CA VAL A 89 10.04 18.37 -1.56
C VAL A 89 8.55 18.38 -1.90
N GLU A 90 7.69 17.77 -1.07
CA GLU A 90 6.23 17.82 -1.24
C GLU A 90 5.71 19.24 -1.32
N LYS A 91 6.07 20.11 -0.36
CA LYS A 91 5.64 21.52 -0.35
C LYS A 91 6.17 22.33 -1.54
N ALA A 92 7.31 21.95 -2.11
CA ALA A 92 7.87 22.62 -3.27
C ALA A 92 7.12 22.20 -4.54
N LEU A 93 6.87 20.90 -4.71
CA LEU A 93 6.13 20.34 -5.84
C LEU A 93 4.65 20.76 -5.80
N SER A 94 4.01 20.80 -4.62
CA SER A 94 2.61 21.20 -4.47
C SER A 94 2.34 22.67 -4.80
N LYS A 95 3.39 23.49 -4.95
CA LYS A 95 3.30 24.91 -5.36
C LYS A 95 3.43 25.08 -6.87
N VAL A 96 3.78 24.03 -7.61
CA VAL A 96 3.87 24.09 -9.06
C VAL A 96 2.44 24.09 -9.63
N PRO A 97 2.07 25.07 -10.48
CA PRO A 97 0.75 25.10 -11.11
C PRO A 97 0.50 23.82 -11.92
N GLY A 98 -0.70 23.24 -11.77
CA GLY A 98 -1.07 21.97 -12.41
C GLY A 98 -0.80 20.72 -11.58
N VAL A 99 -0.21 20.84 -10.38
CA VAL A 99 -0.08 19.73 -9.43
C VAL A 99 -1.30 19.66 -8.51
N GLU A 100 -2.00 18.53 -8.51
CA GLU A 100 -3.15 18.27 -7.64
C GLU A 100 -2.72 17.66 -6.31
N ARG A 101 -1.90 16.61 -6.39
CA ARG A 101 -1.45 15.85 -5.23
C ARG A 101 0.03 15.50 -5.39
N VAL A 102 0.74 15.51 -4.27
CA VAL A 102 2.13 15.05 -4.20
C VAL A 102 2.28 14.14 -3.00
N SER A 103 2.94 13.01 -3.21
CA SER A 103 3.47 12.18 -2.13
C SER A 103 4.96 11.93 -2.39
N VAL A 104 5.79 12.05 -1.35
CA VAL A 104 7.22 11.76 -1.46
C VAL A 104 7.59 10.62 -0.55
N ASN A 105 8.01 9.52 -1.14
CA ASN A 105 8.47 8.36 -0.42
C ASN A 105 9.99 8.46 -0.19
N LEU A 106 10.35 8.63 1.08
CA LEU A 106 11.75 8.77 1.49
C LEU A 106 12.53 7.45 1.37
N ALA A 107 11.87 6.30 1.43
CA ALA A 107 12.52 5.00 1.45
C ALA A 107 13.06 4.61 0.07
N ASN A 108 12.32 4.91 -0.99
CA ASN A 108 12.73 4.67 -2.37
C ASN A 108 13.31 5.92 -3.06
N GLU A 109 13.41 7.06 -2.33
CA GLU A 109 13.86 8.35 -2.88
C GLU A 109 13.02 8.80 -4.09
N ARG A 110 11.70 8.51 -4.10
CA ARG A 110 10.79 8.89 -5.20
C ARG A 110 9.74 9.92 -4.77
N ALA A 111 9.35 10.77 -5.71
CA ALA A 111 8.18 11.64 -5.60
C ALA A 111 7.14 11.20 -6.63
N HIS A 112 5.93 10.91 -6.16
CA HIS A 112 4.76 10.66 -6.99
C HIS A 112 3.95 11.95 -7.06
N VAL A 113 3.67 12.41 -8.27
CA VAL A 113 3.02 13.68 -8.54
C VAL A 113 1.78 13.41 -9.40
N GLU A 114 0.60 13.73 -8.88
CA GLU A 114 -0.64 13.73 -9.65
C GLU A 114 -0.82 15.12 -10.27
N LEU A 115 -0.90 15.14 -11.60
CA LEU A 115 -0.97 16.33 -12.42
C LEU A 115 -2.35 16.45 -13.05
N LEU A 116 -2.92 17.65 -12.95
CA LEU A 116 -4.07 18.09 -13.70
C LEU A 116 -3.57 18.82 -14.94
N GLY A 117 -3.57 18.11 -16.07
CA GLY A 117 -3.08 18.68 -17.32
C GLY A 117 -1.63 18.39 -17.64
N HIS A 118 -1.16 18.99 -18.74
CA HIS A 118 0.23 18.86 -19.14
C HIS A 118 1.09 19.87 -18.36
N VAL A 119 1.87 19.35 -17.41
CA VAL A 119 2.97 20.09 -16.77
C VAL A 119 4.28 19.62 -17.36
N ASP A 120 5.18 20.53 -17.72
CA ASP A 120 6.52 20.18 -18.20
C ASP A 120 7.34 19.61 -17.02
N PRO A 121 7.87 18.38 -17.13
CA PRO A 121 8.71 17.80 -16.09
C PRO A 121 9.91 18.67 -15.68
N ALA A 122 10.43 19.51 -16.57
CA ALA A 122 11.51 20.43 -16.25
C ALA A 122 11.13 21.43 -15.14
N GLN A 123 9.86 21.85 -15.08
CA GLN A 123 9.37 22.75 -14.03
C GLN A 123 9.31 22.06 -12.67
N LEU A 124 8.90 20.79 -12.63
CA LEU A 124 8.89 19.99 -11.42
C LEU A 124 10.33 19.76 -10.92
N ILE A 125 11.25 19.42 -11.83
CA ILE A 125 12.67 19.23 -11.51
C ILE A 125 13.29 20.53 -10.97
N ASP A 126 13.01 21.68 -11.59
CA ASP A 126 13.51 22.97 -11.11
C ASP A 126 12.94 23.34 -9.73
N ALA A 127 11.67 23.05 -9.46
CA ALA A 127 11.08 23.25 -8.14
C ALA A 127 11.81 22.45 -7.04
N VAL A 128 12.17 21.20 -7.33
CA VAL A 128 12.95 20.34 -6.42
C VAL A 128 14.38 20.86 -6.24
N ASN A 129 15.02 21.29 -7.34
CA ASN A 129 16.36 21.90 -7.31
C ASN A 129 16.42 23.18 -6.47
N ARG A 130 15.41 24.06 -6.61
CA ARG A 130 15.25 25.27 -5.79
C ARG A 130 15.02 24.95 -4.31
N ALA A 131 14.32 23.86 -4.02
CA ALA A 131 14.16 23.34 -2.66
C ALA A 131 15.46 22.74 -2.07
N GLY A 132 16.49 22.56 -2.91
CA GLY A 132 17.82 22.13 -2.53
C GLY A 132 18.12 20.65 -2.72
N TYR A 133 17.30 19.92 -3.50
CA TYR A 133 17.47 18.49 -3.78
C TYR A 133 17.67 18.27 -5.28
N SER A 134 18.23 17.13 -5.70
CA SER A 134 18.34 16.81 -7.14
C SER A 134 17.12 16.00 -7.56
N ALA A 135 16.53 16.29 -8.72
CA ALA A 135 15.45 15.48 -9.29
C ALA A 135 15.73 15.07 -10.74
N SER A 136 15.29 13.88 -11.11
CA SER A 136 15.25 13.39 -12.49
C SER A 136 13.94 12.66 -12.77
N LEU A 137 13.52 12.61 -14.03
CA LEU A 137 12.38 11.78 -14.44
C LEU A 137 12.67 10.31 -14.16
N HIS A 138 11.73 9.62 -13.52
CA HIS A 138 11.86 8.19 -13.29
C HIS A 138 11.79 7.46 -14.64
N GLN A 139 12.87 6.73 -14.98
CA GLN A 139 12.89 5.86 -16.15
C GLN A 139 12.85 4.42 -15.67
N ALA A 140 11.78 3.69 -16.01
CA ALA A 140 11.61 2.28 -15.66
C ALA A 140 12.62 1.33 -16.35
N ASN A 141 13.59 1.88 -17.08
CA ASN A 141 14.62 1.11 -17.75
C ASN A 141 15.73 0.76 -16.76
N ASN A 142 15.70 -0.51 -16.34
CA ASN A 142 16.79 -1.28 -15.72
C ASN A 142 16.84 -1.24 -14.17
N PRO A 143 16.01 -2.04 -13.48
CA PRO A 143 16.04 -2.15 -12.01
C PRO A 143 17.42 -2.54 -11.43
N HIS A 144 18.24 -3.27 -12.19
CA HIS A 144 19.62 -3.61 -11.80
C HIS A 144 20.55 -2.39 -11.68
N ALA A 145 20.38 -1.38 -12.54
CA ALA A 145 21.23 -0.18 -12.51
C ALA A 145 20.97 0.67 -11.25
N VAL A 146 19.71 0.76 -10.83
CA VAL A 146 19.30 1.48 -9.61
C VAL A 146 19.85 0.77 -8.35
N GLN A 147 19.86 -0.57 -8.35
CA GLN A 147 20.39 -1.37 -7.24
C GLN A 147 21.91 -1.21 -7.08
N ASP A 148 22.65 -1.22 -8.19
CA ASP A 148 24.10 -1.03 -8.19
C ASP A 148 24.51 0.35 -7.66
N ASP A 149 23.76 1.39 -8.01
CA ASP A 149 24.04 2.75 -7.54
C ASP A 149 23.74 2.93 -6.04
N GLN A 150 22.66 2.33 -5.53
CA GLN A 150 22.38 2.31 -4.09
C GLN A 150 23.45 1.52 -3.31
N GLN A 151 23.95 0.41 -3.86
CA GLN A 151 25.02 -0.38 -3.26
C GLN A 151 26.33 0.41 -3.16
N LYS A 152 26.73 1.08 -4.25
CA LYS A 152 27.91 1.96 -4.28
C LYS A 152 27.79 3.11 -3.28
N ARG A 153 26.60 3.68 -3.12
CA ARG A 153 26.34 4.77 -2.15
C ARG A 153 26.53 4.32 -0.70
N LEU A 154 25.97 3.17 -0.31
CA LEU A 154 26.17 2.63 1.04
C LEU A 154 27.63 2.27 1.31
N GLN A 155 28.34 1.74 0.30
CA GLN A 155 29.77 1.47 0.42
C GLN A 155 30.56 2.77 0.63
N ARG A 156 30.25 3.85 -0.10
CA ARG A 156 30.87 5.17 0.12
C ARG A 156 30.60 5.70 1.52
N GLU A 157 29.37 5.59 2.03
CA GLU A 157 29.02 5.98 3.39
C GLU A 157 29.78 5.16 4.44
N ARG A 158 29.90 3.84 4.23
CA ARG A 158 30.69 2.96 5.09
C ARG A 158 32.16 3.37 5.11
N TRP A 159 32.76 3.63 3.95
CA TRP A 159 34.15 4.07 3.86
C TRP A 159 34.37 5.44 4.49
N ALA A 160 33.46 6.40 4.27
CA ALA A 160 33.51 7.70 4.92
C ALA A 160 33.42 7.58 6.46
N LEU A 161 32.55 6.70 6.97
CA LEU A 161 32.45 6.40 8.39
C LEU A 161 33.74 5.77 8.94
N VAL A 162 34.25 4.72 8.29
CA VAL A 162 35.48 4.04 8.71
C VAL A 162 36.64 5.02 8.74
N LEU A 163 36.79 5.85 7.70
CA LEU A 163 37.83 6.87 7.64
C LEU A 163 37.65 7.93 8.73
N ALA A 164 36.41 8.38 9.00
CA ALA A 164 36.14 9.32 10.08
C ALA A 164 36.51 8.76 11.46
N ILE A 165 36.15 7.50 11.73
CA ILE A 165 36.51 6.82 12.99
C ILE A 165 38.03 6.66 13.08
N VAL A 166 38.69 6.20 12.03
CA VAL A 166 40.16 6.00 12.02
C VAL A 166 40.90 7.31 12.26
N LEU A 167 40.42 8.43 11.71
CA LEU A 167 41.03 9.74 11.92
C LEU A 167 40.68 10.36 13.29
N ALA A 168 39.49 10.09 13.83
CA ALA A 168 39.06 10.58 15.14
C ALA A 168 39.62 9.74 16.31
N LEU A 169 39.89 8.44 16.10
CA LEU A 169 40.32 7.52 17.15
C LEU A 169 41.63 7.97 17.84
N PRO A 170 42.69 8.40 17.13
CA PRO A 170 43.90 8.91 17.76
C PRO A 170 43.64 10.13 18.64
N LEU A 171 42.64 10.96 18.31
CA LEU A 171 42.28 12.15 19.10
C LEU A 171 41.62 11.76 20.43
N VAL A 172 40.81 10.69 20.45
CA VAL A 172 40.12 10.21 21.65
C VAL A 172 40.99 9.27 22.50
N LEU A 173 41.95 8.59 21.88
CA LEU A 173 42.80 7.60 22.53
C LEU A 173 43.47 8.13 23.83
N PRO A 174 44.03 9.36 23.88
CA PRO A 174 44.45 10.02 25.12
C PRO A 174 43.46 9.95 26.28
N MET A 175 42.18 10.23 26.01
CA MET A 175 41.13 10.24 27.04
C MET A 175 40.83 8.82 27.57
N LEU A 176 40.94 7.80 26.70
CA LEU A 176 40.73 6.40 27.08
C LEU A 176 41.92 5.81 27.86
N LEU A 177 43.13 6.31 27.60
CA LEU A 177 44.36 5.90 28.25
C LEU A 177 44.62 6.63 29.57
N MET A 178 44.00 7.79 29.79
CA MET A 178 44.14 8.59 31.00
C MET A 178 43.73 7.84 32.29
N PRO A 179 42.61 7.07 32.35
CA PRO A 179 42.29 6.22 33.50
C PRO A 179 43.30 5.11 33.79
N LEU A 180 44.11 4.71 32.79
CA LEU A 180 45.19 3.73 32.92
C LEU A 180 46.52 4.38 33.36
N GLY A 181 46.51 5.69 33.68
CA GLY A 181 47.68 6.45 34.12
C GLY A 181 48.61 6.90 32.99
N ILE A 182 48.22 6.74 31.73
CA ILE A 182 49.02 7.12 30.56
C ILE A 182 48.57 8.53 30.11
N HIS A 183 49.37 9.54 30.45
CA HIS A 183 49.15 10.92 30.03
C HIS A 183 49.86 11.20 28.69
N TRP A 184 49.28 10.70 27.61
CA TRP A 184 49.75 10.98 26.25
C TRP A 184 48.85 12.03 25.62
N MET A 185 49.41 13.09 25.04
CA MET A 185 48.63 14.08 24.27
C MET A 185 49.27 14.30 22.91
N LEU A 186 48.46 14.25 21.85
CA LEU A 186 48.92 14.56 20.50
C LEU A 186 49.27 16.06 20.40
N PRO A 187 50.36 16.43 19.69
CA PRO A 187 50.70 17.83 19.49
C PRO A 187 49.60 18.54 18.67
N ALA A 188 49.40 19.84 18.93
CA ALA A 188 48.32 20.63 18.35
C ALA A 188 48.24 20.52 16.81
N TRP A 189 49.38 20.54 16.11
CA TRP A 189 49.43 20.40 14.66
C TRP A 189 48.91 19.03 14.17
N ALA A 190 49.18 17.95 14.92
CA ALA A 190 48.70 16.61 14.56
C ALA A 190 47.19 16.51 14.81
N GLN A 191 46.68 17.10 15.89
CA GLN A 191 45.25 17.19 16.14
C GLN A 191 44.54 17.95 15.01
N PHE A 192 45.08 19.09 14.60
CA PHE A 192 44.60 19.87 13.47
C PHE A 192 44.58 19.06 12.17
N VAL A 193 45.69 18.41 11.81
CA VAL A 193 45.80 17.63 10.56
C VAL A 193 44.82 16.44 10.53
N LEU A 194 44.57 15.79 11.67
CA LEU A 194 43.62 14.68 11.75
C LEU A 194 42.15 15.16 11.76
N ALA A 195 41.85 16.24 12.47
CA ALA A 195 40.49 16.75 12.58
C ALA A 195 40.01 17.47 11.30
N THR A 196 40.90 18.12 10.56
CA THR A 196 40.54 18.95 9.39
C THR A 196 39.86 18.15 8.26
N PRO A 197 40.36 16.97 7.84
CA PRO A 197 39.67 16.14 6.85
C PRO A 197 38.32 15.63 7.36
N VAL A 198 38.22 15.28 8.64
CA VAL A 198 36.95 14.86 9.25
C VAL A 198 35.94 16.01 9.20
N GLN A 199 36.37 17.22 9.60
CA GLN A 199 35.54 18.41 9.65
C GLN A 199 35.04 18.84 8.26
N PHE A 200 35.95 19.09 7.33
CA PHE A 200 35.62 19.80 6.09
C PHE A 200 35.45 18.90 4.87
N VAL A 201 36.01 17.68 4.87
CA VAL A 201 35.86 16.73 3.75
C VAL A 201 34.73 15.76 4.04
N LEU A 202 34.83 14.99 5.13
CA LEU A 202 33.81 14.02 5.51
C LEU A 202 32.55 14.71 6.06
N GLY A 203 32.73 15.82 6.79
CA GLY A 203 31.64 16.66 7.29
C GLY A 203 31.05 17.63 6.26
N ALA A 204 31.62 17.75 5.05
CA ALA A 204 31.17 18.70 4.00
C ALA A 204 29.66 18.63 3.70
N ARG A 205 29.07 17.44 3.84
CA ARG A 205 27.64 17.22 3.61
C ARG A 205 26.77 17.99 4.61
N PHE A 206 27.19 18.11 5.86
CA PHE A 206 26.43 18.80 6.91
C PHE A 206 26.43 20.29 6.66
N TYR A 207 27.58 20.86 6.27
CA TYR A 207 27.69 22.26 5.86
C TYR A 207 26.80 22.60 4.66
N ARG A 208 26.81 21.76 3.62
CA ARG A 208 25.95 21.94 2.44
C ARG A 208 24.46 21.87 2.80
N ALA A 209 24.07 20.91 3.64
CA ALA A 209 22.69 20.76 4.08
C ALA A 209 22.23 21.90 5.01
N ALA A 210 23.08 22.33 5.93
CA ALA A 210 22.84 23.47 6.82
C ALA A 210 22.66 24.77 6.03
N TRP A 211 23.54 25.04 5.07
CA TRP A 211 23.45 26.23 4.22
C TRP A 211 22.14 26.26 3.41
N LYS A 212 21.76 25.13 2.81
CA LYS A 212 20.48 25.00 2.11
C LYS A 212 19.29 25.24 3.03
N ALA A 213 19.34 24.74 4.27
CA ALA A 213 18.26 24.94 5.25
C ALA A 213 18.11 26.41 5.66
N VAL A 214 19.22 27.10 5.92
CA VAL A 214 19.23 28.55 6.24
C VAL A 214 18.68 29.36 5.07
N LYS A 215 19.14 29.10 3.84
CA LYS A 215 18.62 29.79 2.63
C LYS A 215 17.11 29.59 2.46
N ALA A 216 16.59 28.46 2.90
CA ALA A 216 15.17 28.13 2.86
C ALA A 216 14.37 28.60 4.10
N GLY A 217 14.98 29.33 5.04
CA GLY A 217 14.31 29.84 6.25
C GLY A 217 13.89 28.74 7.24
N ALA A 218 14.57 27.60 7.25
CA ALA A 218 14.23 26.46 8.10
C ALA A 218 15.42 25.98 8.96
N GLY A 219 15.14 25.49 10.16
CA GLY A 219 16.12 24.79 11.00
C GLY A 219 16.14 23.29 10.69
N ASN A 220 17.33 22.69 10.58
CA ASN A 220 17.51 21.24 10.49
C ASN A 220 18.63 20.75 11.42
N MET A 221 18.68 19.44 11.66
CA MET A 221 19.70 18.81 12.51
C MET A 221 21.14 19.09 12.03
N ASP A 222 21.34 19.14 10.71
CA ASP A 222 22.67 19.39 10.12
C ASP A 222 23.20 20.79 10.47
N LEU A 223 22.31 21.77 10.71
CA LEU A 223 22.67 23.11 11.17
C LEU A 223 23.29 23.09 12.57
N LEU A 224 22.73 22.31 13.51
CA LEU A 224 23.28 22.18 14.87
C LEU A 224 24.67 21.55 14.84
N VAL A 225 24.85 20.49 14.03
CA VAL A 225 26.14 19.81 13.85
C VAL A 225 27.17 20.75 13.24
N ALA A 226 26.81 21.45 12.15
CA ALA A 226 27.70 22.38 11.47
C ALA A 226 28.13 23.53 12.39
N LEU A 227 27.20 24.14 13.13
CA LEU A 227 27.52 25.23 14.05
C LEU A 227 28.34 24.77 15.25
N GLY A 228 27.91 23.70 15.94
CA GLY A 228 28.60 23.21 17.15
C GLY A 228 30.02 22.75 16.86
N THR A 229 30.23 21.96 15.80
CA THR A 229 31.56 21.47 15.42
C THR A 229 32.45 22.59 14.87
N SER A 230 31.90 23.56 14.14
CA SER A 230 32.69 24.72 13.69
C SER A 230 33.11 25.62 14.84
N ALA A 231 32.25 25.79 15.86
CA ALA A 231 32.56 26.58 17.04
C ALA A 231 33.67 25.92 17.86
N GLY A 232 33.60 24.61 18.10
CA GLY A 232 34.69 23.86 18.76
C GLY A 232 36.00 23.89 17.97
N TYR A 233 35.94 23.69 16.65
CA TYR A 233 37.11 23.75 15.78
C TYR A 233 37.73 25.15 15.72
N GLY A 234 36.90 26.20 15.64
CA GLY A 234 37.33 27.59 15.63
C GLY A 234 37.95 28.04 16.96
N LEU A 235 37.36 27.62 18.09
CA LEU A 235 37.93 27.84 19.42
C LEU A 235 39.31 27.20 19.54
N SER A 236 39.46 25.97 19.05
CA SER A 236 40.75 25.25 19.05
C SER A 236 41.82 25.99 18.24
N LEU A 237 41.46 26.56 17.09
CA LEU A 237 42.38 27.39 16.30
C LEU A 237 42.77 28.67 17.04
N TYR A 238 41.81 29.31 17.70
CA TYR A 238 42.06 30.53 18.48
C TYR A 238 42.99 30.26 19.66
N GLU A 239 42.69 29.25 20.49
CA GLU A 239 43.51 28.84 21.63
C GLU A 239 44.92 28.41 21.21
N TRP A 240 45.05 27.71 20.08
CA TRP A 240 46.35 27.36 19.53
C TRP A 240 47.14 28.58 19.06
N ALA A 241 46.49 29.59 18.47
CA ALA A 241 47.14 30.80 17.98
C ALA A 241 47.64 31.72 19.10
N ILE A 242 46.95 31.76 20.24
CA ILE A 242 47.32 32.60 21.40
C ILE A 242 48.23 31.89 22.41
N ALA A 243 48.38 30.57 22.30
CA ALA A 243 49.21 29.79 23.21
C ALA A 243 50.70 30.15 23.08
N ALA A 244 51.37 30.28 24.24
CA ALA A 244 52.81 30.52 24.27
C ALA A 244 53.59 29.34 23.66
N PRO A 245 54.73 29.59 22.99
CA PRO A 245 55.56 28.53 22.42
C PRO A 245 55.98 27.52 23.50
N GLY A 246 55.62 26.24 23.33
CA GLY A 246 55.94 25.16 24.25
C GLY A 246 54.85 24.82 25.28
N THR A 247 53.71 25.53 25.32
CA THR A 247 52.55 25.11 26.09
C THR A 247 51.62 24.22 25.27
N THR A 248 50.95 23.27 25.92
CA THR A 248 49.91 22.44 25.32
C THR A 248 48.55 22.98 25.74
N PRO A 249 47.92 23.89 24.97
CA PRO A 249 46.57 24.34 25.27
C PRO A 249 45.60 23.15 25.25
N HIS A 250 44.54 23.23 26.04
CA HIS A 250 43.39 22.33 25.88
C HIS A 250 42.71 22.69 24.55
N LEU A 251 42.55 21.73 23.65
CA LEU A 251 41.99 21.94 22.32
C LEU A 251 40.76 21.05 22.14
N TYR A 252 39.83 21.50 21.31
CA TYR A 252 38.54 20.86 21.05
C TYR A 252 38.43 20.28 19.63
N PHE A 253 39.57 20.06 18.96
CA PHE A 253 39.63 19.38 17.66
C PHE A 253 39.05 17.96 17.76
N GLU A 254 39.30 17.28 18.87
CA GLU A 254 38.72 15.96 19.19
C GLU A 254 37.20 15.99 19.21
N ALA A 255 36.59 16.95 19.91
CA ALA A 255 35.14 17.05 20.07
C ALA A 255 34.47 17.25 18.70
N SER A 256 35.05 18.10 17.86
CA SER A 256 34.55 18.37 16.51
C SER A 256 34.60 17.13 15.61
N ALA A 257 35.73 16.42 15.60
CA ALA A 257 35.92 15.21 14.80
C ALA A 257 35.04 14.05 15.28
N VAL A 258 34.93 13.83 16.59
CA VAL A 258 34.14 12.76 17.19
C VAL A 258 32.65 12.96 16.95
N VAL A 259 32.14 14.18 17.14
CA VAL A 259 30.73 14.48 16.88
C VAL A 259 30.39 14.18 15.42
N ILE A 260 31.24 14.58 14.47
CA ILE A 260 31.05 14.25 13.05
C ILE A 260 31.07 12.73 12.82
N ALA A 261 32.04 12.01 13.40
CA ALA A 261 32.14 10.57 13.26
C ALA A 261 30.90 9.83 13.82
N LEU A 262 30.38 10.25 14.98
CA LEU A 262 29.18 9.68 15.60
C LEU A 262 27.91 10.00 14.80
N VAL A 263 27.78 11.21 14.27
CA VAL A 263 26.64 11.56 13.41
C VAL A 263 26.71 10.82 12.07
N LEU A 264 27.91 10.63 11.51
CA LEU A 264 28.12 9.76 10.34
C LEU A 264 27.74 8.31 10.64
N LEU A 265 28.07 7.80 11.84
CA LEU A 265 27.66 6.47 12.28
C LEU A 265 26.14 6.34 12.33
N GLY A 266 25.46 7.28 12.98
CA GLY A 266 24.00 7.32 13.05
C GLY A 266 23.35 7.34 11.66
N LYS A 267 23.89 8.15 10.74
CA LYS A 267 23.39 8.26 9.35
C LYS A 267 23.70 7.02 8.49
N TYR A 268 24.80 6.33 8.75
CA TYR A 268 25.09 5.05 8.11
C TYR A 268 24.14 3.95 8.61
N LEU A 269 23.89 3.89 9.92
CA LEU A 269 22.91 2.98 10.50
C LEU A 269 21.50 3.25 9.97
N GLU A 270 21.15 4.52 9.80
CA GLU A 270 19.91 4.95 9.15
C GLU A 270 19.77 4.42 7.72
N SER A 271 20.76 4.69 6.88
CA SER A 271 20.81 4.27 5.48
C SER A 271 20.74 2.74 5.36
N ARG A 272 21.48 2.03 6.21
CA ARG A 272 21.46 0.56 6.28
C ARG A 272 20.09 0.03 6.70
N ALA A 273 19.47 0.59 7.73
CA ALA A 273 18.18 0.16 8.25
C ALA A 273 17.07 0.34 7.21
N LYS A 274 16.97 1.54 6.60
CA LYS A 274 16.04 1.84 5.50
C LYS A 274 16.19 0.86 4.34
N ARG A 275 17.44 0.53 3.98
CA ARG A 275 17.70 -0.44 2.92
C ARG A 275 17.24 -1.83 3.30
N GLN A 276 17.50 -2.29 4.52
CA GLN A 276 17.12 -3.64 4.94
C GLN A 276 15.61 -3.83 4.93
N THR A 277 14.84 -2.83 5.34
CA THR A 277 13.38 -2.89 5.35
C THR A 277 12.75 -2.79 3.95
N ALA A 278 13.38 -2.11 2.99
CA ALA A 278 12.98 -2.14 1.57
C ALA A 278 13.16 -3.52 0.89
N SER A 279 13.72 -4.53 1.58
CA SER A 279 13.88 -5.88 1.04
C SER A 279 12.56 -6.65 0.90
N ALA A 280 11.53 -6.33 1.70
CA ALA A 280 10.25 -7.03 1.64
C ALA A 280 9.48 -6.72 0.35
N ILE A 281 9.45 -5.46 -0.09
CA ILE A 281 8.90 -5.10 -1.42
C ILE A 281 9.75 -5.74 -2.53
N ARG A 282 11.08 -5.70 -2.41
CA ARG A 282 11.96 -6.34 -3.38
C ARG A 282 11.75 -7.86 -3.46
N ALA A 283 11.37 -8.50 -2.36
CA ALA A 283 11.02 -9.91 -2.38
C ALA A 283 9.74 -10.16 -3.20
N LEU A 284 8.80 -9.21 -3.24
CA LEU A 284 7.62 -9.23 -4.11
C LEU A 284 7.97 -8.94 -5.57
N GLU A 285 8.84 -7.96 -5.85
CA GLU A 285 9.34 -7.70 -7.21
C GLU A 285 10.12 -8.89 -7.78
N ALA A 286 10.94 -9.54 -6.95
CA ALA A 286 11.70 -10.74 -7.32
C ALA A 286 10.79 -11.95 -7.60
N LEU A 287 9.49 -11.87 -7.27
CA LEU A 287 8.54 -12.90 -7.69
C LEU A 287 8.22 -12.83 -9.18
N ARG A 288 8.50 -11.70 -9.84
CA ARG A 288 8.25 -11.53 -11.27
C ARG A 288 9.49 -11.98 -12.06
N PRO A 289 9.36 -12.95 -12.99
CA PRO A 289 10.41 -13.28 -13.95
C PRO A 289 10.79 -12.06 -14.80
N GLU A 290 12.01 -11.98 -15.33
CA GLU A 290 12.38 -10.92 -16.28
C GLU A 290 12.04 -11.30 -17.73
N ARG A 291 11.96 -12.61 -17.99
CA ARG A 291 11.80 -13.21 -19.30
C ARG A 291 10.68 -14.25 -19.30
N ALA A 292 10.12 -14.50 -20.47
CA ALA A 292 9.04 -15.44 -20.68
C ALA A 292 9.20 -16.18 -22.01
N LEU A 293 8.75 -17.44 -22.05
CA LEU A 293 8.74 -18.24 -23.28
C LEU A 293 7.43 -18.02 -24.04
N ARG A 294 7.44 -17.12 -25.02
CA ARG A 294 6.30 -16.91 -25.92
C ARG A 294 6.24 -18.01 -26.97
N VAL A 295 5.06 -18.56 -27.24
CA VAL A 295 4.82 -19.55 -28.29
C VAL A 295 4.21 -18.85 -29.51
N VAL A 296 4.90 -18.89 -30.64
CA VAL A 296 4.41 -18.36 -31.93
C VAL A 296 4.57 -19.45 -32.99
N ASP A 297 3.50 -19.82 -33.69
CA ASP A 297 3.50 -20.88 -34.71
C ASP A 297 4.11 -22.21 -34.22
N GLY A 298 3.91 -22.54 -32.94
CA GLY A 298 4.46 -23.74 -32.31
C GLY A 298 5.94 -23.67 -31.95
N GLN A 299 6.63 -22.54 -32.16
CA GLN A 299 8.02 -22.31 -31.74
C GLN A 299 8.10 -21.49 -30.46
N GLU A 300 8.98 -21.91 -29.54
CA GLU A 300 9.26 -21.22 -28.29
C GLU A 300 10.29 -20.10 -28.51
N GLN A 301 9.93 -18.87 -28.15
CA GLN A 301 10.78 -17.68 -28.22
C GLN A 301 10.96 -17.10 -26.82
N ASP A 302 12.20 -17.01 -26.35
CA ASP A 302 12.53 -16.39 -25.07
C ASP A 302 12.61 -14.86 -25.22
N VAL A 303 11.63 -14.15 -24.67
CA VAL A 303 11.44 -12.69 -24.82
C VAL A 303 11.43 -12.00 -23.46
N ALA A 304 11.76 -10.72 -23.42
CA ALA A 304 11.57 -9.92 -22.21
C ALA A 304 10.06 -9.76 -21.95
N ILE A 305 9.64 -9.69 -20.68
CA ILE A 305 8.22 -9.48 -20.34
C ILE A 305 7.67 -8.17 -20.95
N SER A 306 8.51 -7.15 -21.12
CA SER A 306 8.14 -5.89 -21.78
C SER A 306 7.72 -6.05 -23.25
N ASP A 307 8.13 -7.14 -23.90
CA ASP A 307 7.88 -7.39 -25.33
C ASP A 307 6.63 -8.26 -25.55
N LEU A 308 6.01 -8.77 -24.48
CA LEU A 308 4.76 -9.52 -24.54
C LEU A 308 3.57 -8.60 -24.84
N ARG A 309 2.58 -9.15 -25.53
CA ARG A 309 1.32 -8.46 -25.86
C ARG A 309 0.12 -9.23 -25.31
N LEU A 310 -0.99 -8.51 -25.14
CA LEU A 310 -2.26 -9.13 -24.75
C LEU A 310 -2.62 -10.23 -25.76
N ASN A 311 -3.12 -11.36 -25.24
CA ASN A 311 -3.42 -12.58 -25.99
C ASN A 311 -2.20 -13.39 -26.49
N ASP A 312 -0.96 -12.98 -26.21
CA ASP A 312 0.20 -13.84 -26.50
C ASP A 312 0.08 -15.15 -25.70
N LEU A 313 0.45 -16.26 -26.35
CA LEU A 313 0.57 -17.57 -25.72
C LEU A 313 1.95 -17.69 -25.06
N VAL A 314 1.96 -18.03 -23.77
CA VAL A 314 3.17 -18.17 -22.98
C VAL A 314 3.24 -19.57 -22.41
N LEU A 315 4.38 -20.22 -22.61
CA LEU A 315 4.67 -21.52 -22.04
C LEU A 315 5.28 -21.36 -20.64
N VAL A 316 4.75 -22.12 -19.69
CA VAL A 316 5.26 -22.18 -18.31
C VAL A 316 5.60 -23.63 -17.97
N LYS A 317 6.87 -23.88 -17.64
CA LYS A 317 7.35 -25.23 -17.31
C LYS A 317 7.08 -25.56 -15.84
N PRO A 318 7.12 -26.85 -15.45
CA PRO A 318 7.03 -27.25 -14.05
C PRO A 318 8.07 -26.54 -13.17
N GLY A 319 7.66 -26.03 -12.01
CA GLY A 319 8.49 -25.27 -11.08
C GLY A 319 8.81 -23.83 -11.50
N GLU A 320 8.43 -23.39 -12.71
CA GLU A 320 8.58 -22.00 -13.14
C GLU A 320 7.47 -21.11 -12.57
N ARG A 321 7.75 -19.82 -12.48
CA ARG A 321 6.74 -18.84 -12.08
C ARG A 321 5.95 -18.37 -13.29
N PHE A 322 4.66 -18.11 -13.10
CA PHE A 322 3.85 -17.48 -14.14
C PHE A 322 4.37 -16.05 -14.37
N PRO A 323 4.79 -15.68 -15.60
CA PRO A 323 5.38 -14.36 -15.84
C PRO A 323 4.33 -13.23 -15.88
N VAL A 324 3.08 -13.57 -16.20
CA VAL A 324 1.96 -12.64 -16.44
C VAL A 324 0.66 -13.24 -15.91
N ASP A 325 -0.35 -12.41 -15.71
CA ASP A 325 -1.71 -12.89 -15.44
C ASP A 325 -2.32 -13.43 -16.74
N GLY A 326 -2.95 -14.61 -16.66
CA GLY A 326 -3.44 -15.28 -17.85
C GLY A 326 -4.52 -16.32 -17.58
N GLU A 327 -4.92 -16.99 -18.65
CA GLU A 327 -5.87 -18.10 -18.64
C GLU A 327 -5.19 -19.34 -19.22
N VAL A 328 -5.37 -20.51 -18.60
CA VAL A 328 -4.82 -21.76 -19.12
C VAL A 328 -5.55 -22.15 -20.40
N VAL A 329 -4.80 -22.37 -21.48
CA VAL A 329 -5.32 -22.86 -22.76
C VAL A 329 -5.03 -24.35 -22.93
N GLU A 330 -3.87 -24.81 -22.46
CA GLU A 330 -3.42 -26.19 -22.60
C GLU A 330 -2.67 -26.67 -21.34
N GLY A 331 -2.88 -27.93 -20.98
CA GLY A 331 -2.24 -28.60 -19.85
C GLY A 331 -3.05 -28.58 -18.55
N GLN A 332 -2.57 -29.33 -17.56
CA GLN A 332 -3.13 -29.37 -16.21
C GLN A 332 -1.98 -29.37 -15.20
N SER A 333 -2.12 -28.59 -14.12
CA SER A 333 -1.11 -28.48 -13.06
C SER A 333 -1.77 -27.96 -11.78
N HIS A 334 -0.96 -27.69 -10.77
CA HIS A 334 -1.34 -26.92 -9.60
C HIS A 334 -0.58 -25.60 -9.60
N ALA A 335 -1.23 -24.51 -9.15
CA ALA A 335 -0.57 -23.23 -8.92
C ALA A 335 -0.42 -23.01 -7.42
N ASP A 336 0.82 -22.84 -6.97
CA ASP A 336 1.10 -22.37 -5.62
C ASP A 336 1.02 -20.83 -5.60
N GLU A 337 -0.08 -20.36 -5.03
CA GLU A 337 -0.40 -18.94 -4.87
C GLU A 337 -0.12 -18.44 -3.44
N ALA A 338 0.55 -19.24 -2.58
CA ALA A 338 0.68 -18.96 -1.14
C ALA A 338 1.34 -17.61 -0.82
N LEU A 339 2.26 -17.15 -1.67
CA LEU A 339 2.93 -15.84 -1.50
C LEU A 339 2.04 -14.65 -1.88
N ILE A 340 0.95 -14.86 -2.60
CA ILE A 340 0.05 -13.82 -3.11
C ILE A 340 -1.30 -13.86 -2.39
N SER A 341 -1.93 -15.03 -2.32
CA SER A 341 -3.24 -15.23 -1.68
C SER A 341 -3.14 -15.57 -0.19
N GLY A 342 -1.99 -16.06 0.28
CA GLY A 342 -1.82 -16.57 1.65
C GLY A 342 -2.38 -17.99 1.87
N GLU A 343 -3.03 -18.58 0.87
CA GLU A 343 -3.55 -19.94 0.95
C GLU A 343 -2.41 -20.96 0.81
N SER A 344 -2.25 -21.83 1.80
CA SER A 344 -1.07 -22.71 1.89
C SER A 344 -1.13 -23.96 1.01
N LEU A 345 -2.27 -24.24 0.37
CA LEU A 345 -2.47 -25.42 -0.47
C LEU A 345 -2.46 -25.01 -1.95
N PRO A 346 -1.67 -25.70 -2.81
CA PRO A 346 -1.69 -25.46 -4.25
C PRO A 346 -3.07 -25.66 -4.86
N VAL A 347 -3.49 -24.72 -5.71
CA VAL A 347 -4.81 -24.72 -6.35
C VAL A 347 -4.74 -25.44 -7.70
N PRO A 348 -5.59 -26.44 -7.99
CA PRO A 348 -5.60 -27.10 -9.29
C PRO A 348 -5.98 -26.13 -10.42
N LYS A 349 -5.33 -26.27 -11.58
CA LYS A 349 -5.56 -25.45 -12.78
C LYS A 349 -5.72 -26.34 -14.01
N GLN A 350 -6.76 -26.06 -14.78
CA GLN A 350 -7.11 -26.74 -16.03
C GLN A 350 -7.51 -25.70 -17.11
N PRO A 351 -7.67 -26.09 -18.39
CA PRO A 351 -8.03 -25.16 -19.44
C PRO A 351 -9.30 -24.37 -19.12
N GLY A 352 -9.24 -23.04 -19.27
CA GLY A 352 -10.28 -22.08 -18.86
C GLY A 352 -10.05 -21.42 -17.50
N ASP A 353 -9.17 -21.98 -16.65
CA ASP A 353 -8.87 -21.39 -15.34
C ASP A 353 -7.88 -20.23 -15.44
N LYS A 354 -8.04 -19.25 -14.54
CA LYS A 354 -7.13 -18.11 -14.42
C LYS A 354 -5.89 -18.45 -13.59
N VAL A 355 -4.76 -17.90 -14.01
CA VAL A 355 -3.47 -17.95 -13.30
C VAL A 355 -2.98 -16.55 -13.00
N THR A 356 -2.34 -16.41 -11.84
CA THR A 356 -1.83 -15.14 -11.34
C THR A 356 -0.32 -15.05 -11.56
N GLY A 357 0.15 -13.94 -12.11
CA GLY A 357 1.57 -13.68 -12.30
C GLY A 357 2.34 -13.68 -10.97
N GLY A 358 3.49 -14.36 -10.95
CA GLY A 358 4.34 -14.54 -9.78
C GLY A 358 4.09 -15.81 -8.96
N ALA A 359 2.92 -16.44 -9.13
CA ALA A 359 2.63 -17.76 -8.55
C ALA A 359 3.54 -18.83 -9.17
N ILE A 360 3.76 -19.94 -8.45
CA ILE A 360 4.64 -21.02 -8.90
C ILE A 360 3.80 -22.11 -9.55
N ASN A 361 4.14 -22.46 -10.78
CA ASN A 361 3.57 -23.63 -11.44
C ASN A 361 4.15 -24.89 -10.79
N GLY A 362 3.27 -25.83 -10.42
CA GLY A 362 3.63 -27.10 -9.82
C GLY A 362 4.25 -28.05 -10.84
N GLU A 363 3.54 -29.12 -11.17
CA GLU A 363 4.15 -30.31 -11.79
C GLU A 363 3.89 -30.42 -13.30
N GLY A 364 2.88 -29.72 -13.82
CA GLY A 364 2.47 -29.79 -15.22
C GLY A 364 3.08 -28.72 -16.12
N ARG A 365 3.19 -29.01 -17.42
CA ARG A 365 3.50 -28.01 -18.45
C ARG A 365 2.19 -27.29 -18.82
N LEU A 366 2.18 -25.97 -18.72
CA LEU A 366 1.00 -25.15 -19.04
C LEU A 366 1.29 -24.18 -20.19
N VAL A 367 0.33 -24.04 -21.10
CA VAL A 367 0.29 -22.91 -22.05
C VAL A 367 -0.81 -21.98 -21.60
N ILE A 368 -0.45 -20.73 -21.35
CA ILE A 368 -1.36 -19.70 -20.86
C ILE A 368 -1.52 -18.59 -21.89
N LYS A 369 -2.72 -18.02 -21.98
CA LYS A 369 -3.01 -16.84 -22.77
C LYS A 369 -2.94 -15.60 -21.89
N THR A 370 -2.14 -14.63 -22.32
CA THR A 370 -1.92 -13.38 -21.58
C THR A 370 -3.20 -12.55 -21.49
N LEU A 371 -3.66 -12.25 -20.26
CA LEU A 371 -4.85 -11.43 -20.00
C LEU A 371 -4.52 -10.03 -19.49
N ALA A 372 -3.44 -9.87 -18.72
CA ALA A 372 -2.99 -8.56 -18.24
C ALA A 372 -1.45 -8.49 -18.21
N LEU A 373 -0.91 -7.31 -18.46
CA LEU A 373 0.53 -7.06 -18.59
C LEU A 373 0.98 -5.87 -17.74
N GLY A 374 2.26 -5.91 -17.37
CA GLY A 374 2.92 -4.80 -16.68
C GLY A 374 2.13 -4.34 -15.45
N THR A 375 1.72 -3.08 -15.47
CA THR A 375 1.05 -2.38 -14.37
C THR A 375 -0.37 -2.85 -14.08
N GLU A 376 -0.97 -3.59 -15.01
CA GLU A 376 -2.33 -4.13 -14.89
C GLU A 376 -2.36 -5.54 -14.28
N THR A 377 -1.20 -6.13 -13.98
CA THR A 377 -1.15 -7.43 -13.30
C THR A 377 -1.55 -7.31 -11.82
N VAL A 378 -2.09 -8.39 -11.24
CA VAL A 378 -2.42 -8.48 -9.81
C VAL A 378 -1.18 -8.15 -8.97
N LEU A 379 -0.03 -8.74 -9.30
CA LEU A 379 1.22 -8.48 -8.57
C LEU A 379 1.66 -7.02 -8.67
N ALA A 380 1.58 -6.39 -9.85
CA ALA A 380 1.92 -4.98 -9.99
C ALA A 380 0.95 -4.05 -9.24
N ARG A 381 -0.34 -4.40 -9.18
CA ARG A 381 -1.31 -3.68 -8.33
C ARG A 381 -0.96 -3.83 -6.85
N ILE A 382 -0.58 -5.03 -6.40
CA ILE A 382 -0.13 -5.26 -5.02
C ILE A 382 1.12 -4.43 -4.71
N ILE A 383 2.13 -4.46 -5.59
CA ILE A 383 3.36 -3.67 -5.41
C ILE A 383 3.03 -2.18 -5.32
N ARG A 384 2.22 -1.64 -6.24
CA ARG A 384 1.77 -0.24 -6.21
C ARG A 384 1.04 0.11 -4.92
N LEU A 385 0.08 -0.72 -4.50
CA LEU A 385 -0.64 -0.50 -3.25
C LEU A 385 0.29 -0.44 -2.04
N VAL A 386 1.35 -1.27 -2.02
CA VAL A 386 2.35 -1.26 -0.95
C VAL A 386 3.29 -0.06 -1.07
N GLU A 387 3.68 0.34 -2.27
CA GLU A 387 4.49 1.55 -2.51
C GLU A 387 3.74 2.83 -2.12
N ASP A 388 2.47 2.93 -2.51
CA ASP A 388 1.54 4.00 -2.14
C ASP A 388 1.37 4.07 -0.62
N ALA A 389 1.28 2.91 0.04
CA ALA A 389 1.22 2.82 1.48
C ALA A 389 2.45 3.35 2.20
N GLN A 390 3.63 3.12 1.63
CA GLN A 390 4.89 3.63 2.15
C GLN A 390 5.10 5.13 1.86
N ALA A 391 4.44 5.66 0.83
CA ALA A 391 4.46 7.09 0.53
C ALA A 391 3.57 7.89 1.52
N GLY A 392 2.59 7.24 2.14
CA GLY A 392 1.72 7.84 3.15
C GLY A 392 2.44 8.19 4.45
N LYS A 393 2.34 9.44 4.90
CA LYS A 393 2.91 9.89 6.18
C LYS A 393 2.03 9.52 7.36
N ALA A 394 2.56 8.69 8.25
CA ALA A 394 1.89 8.33 9.50
C ALA A 394 1.75 9.54 10.46
N PRO A 395 0.69 9.59 11.29
CA PRO A 395 0.49 10.65 12.29
C PRO A 395 1.69 10.88 13.21
N ILE A 396 2.36 9.83 13.70
CA ILE A 396 3.52 10.00 14.57
C ILE A 396 4.70 10.66 13.84
N GLN A 397 4.87 10.40 12.52
CA GLN A 397 5.91 11.02 11.71
C GLN A 397 5.65 12.52 11.52
N LYS A 398 4.38 12.90 11.32
CA LYS A 398 3.97 14.32 11.26
C LYS A 398 4.26 15.04 12.59
N LEU A 399 4.07 14.35 13.72
CA LEU A 399 4.41 14.87 15.05
C LEU A 399 5.92 15.10 15.19
N VAL A 400 6.76 14.14 14.79
CA VAL A 400 8.23 14.25 14.84
C VAL A 400 8.73 15.40 13.95
N ASP A 401 8.16 15.59 12.77
CA ASP A 401 8.50 16.70 11.88
C ASP A 401 8.12 18.07 12.48
N LYS A 402 6.95 18.15 13.14
CA LYS A 402 6.50 19.36 13.84
C LYS A 402 7.39 19.68 15.05
N VAL A 403 7.76 18.66 15.82
CA VAL A 403 8.69 18.80 16.95
C VAL A 403 10.04 19.32 16.45
N SER A 404 10.60 18.74 15.38
CA SER A 404 11.90 19.14 14.84
C SER A 404 11.95 20.60 14.37
N GLN A 405 10.85 21.09 13.76
CA GLN A 405 10.74 22.48 13.29
C GLN A 405 10.75 23.52 14.43
N VAL A 406 10.26 23.15 15.62
CA VAL A 406 10.26 24.03 16.80
C VAL A 406 11.51 23.80 17.66
N PHE A 407 11.95 22.56 17.78
CA PHE A 407 13.06 22.14 18.63
C PHE A 407 14.38 22.82 18.22
N VAL A 408 14.71 22.85 16.93
CA VAL A 408 15.98 23.45 16.46
C VAL A 408 16.08 24.96 16.78
N PRO A 409 15.08 25.80 16.46
CA PRO A 409 15.08 27.21 16.89
C PRO A 409 15.17 27.40 18.40
N VAL A 410 14.45 26.58 19.19
CA VAL A 410 14.47 26.66 20.65
C VAL A 410 15.87 26.33 21.20
N VAL A 411 16.51 25.28 20.68
CA VAL A 411 17.88 24.91 21.07
C VAL A 411 18.88 26.01 20.73
N LEU A 412 18.76 26.65 19.55
CA LEU A 412 19.61 27.79 19.18
C LEU A 412 19.42 28.98 20.13
N LEU A 413 18.18 29.28 20.52
CA LEU A 413 17.89 30.33 21.50
C LEU A 413 18.45 29.99 22.87
N ILE A 414 18.32 28.75 23.33
CA ILE A 414 18.90 28.30 24.60
C ILE A 414 20.42 28.36 24.56
N ALA A 415 21.05 27.92 23.47
CA ALA A 415 22.51 28.01 23.30
C ALA A 415 23.00 29.46 23.30
N LEU A 416 22.28 30.37 22.64
CA LEU A 416 22.57 31.81 22.65
C LEU A 416 22.38 32.40 24.05
N ALA A 417 21.29 32.07 24.73
CA ALA A 417 21.04 32.49 26.10
C ALA A 417 22.10 31.96 27.07
N THR A 418 22.59 30.73 26.86
CA THR A 418 23.69 30.14 27.63
C THR A 418 24.98 30.93 27.41
N LEU A 419 25.32 31.22 26.16
CA LEU A 419 26.49 32.04 25.81
C LEU A 419 26.43 33.41 26.49
N LEU A 420 25.32 34.13 26.31
CA LEU A 420 25.13 35.47 26.86
C LEU A 420 25.08 35.46 28.39
N GLY A 421 24.40 34.48 29.00
CA GLY A 421 24.27 34.37 30.45
C GLY A 421 25.61 34.16 31.14
N TRP A 422 26.42 33.22 30.65
CA TRP A 422 27.76 32.98 31.20
C TRP A 422 28.70 34.18 30.98
N TRP A 423 28.60 34.83 29.81
CA TRP A 423 29.40 36.02 29.53
C TRP A 423 29.02 37.20 30.45
N LEU A 424 27.73 37.45 30.65
CA LEU A 424 27.23 38.51 31.55
C LEU A 424 27.52 38.20 33.03
N TYR A 425 27.61 36.93 33.41
CA TYR A 425 28.03 36.49 34.75
C TYR A 425 29.53 36.67 35.00
N GLY A 426 30.30 37.06 33.98
CA GLY A 426 31.74 37.33 34.09
C GLY A 426 32.63 36.11 33.83
N ALA A 427 32.10 35.03 33.27
CA ALA A 427 32.93 33.90 32.84
C ALA A 427 33.75 34.26 31.58
N PRO A 428 34.93 33.64 31.40
CA PRO A 428 35.69 33.75 30.15
C PRO A 428 34.84 33.39 28.94
N ILE A 429 35.05 34.09 27.83
CA ILE A 429 34.31 33.85 26.57
C ILE A 429 34.50 32.40 26.09
N GLU A 430 35.65 31.80 26.38
CA GLU A 430 35.97 30.39 26.13
C GLU A 430 34.95 29.48 26.85
N THR A 431 34.81 29.63 28.16
CA THR A 431 33.86 28.85 28.98
C THR A 431 32.43 29.05 28.52
N ALA A 432 32.04 30.30 28.22
CA ALA A 432 30.70 30.61 27.73
C ALA A 432 30.42 29.94 26.37
N LEU A 433 31.40 29.92 25.47
CA LEU A 433 31.31 29.27 24.16
C LEU A 433 31.26 27.75 24.28
N ILE A 434 32.10 27.14 25.13
CA ILE A 434 32.10 25.70 25.39
C ILE A 434 30.73 25.26 25.91
N ASN A 435 30.16 25.98 26.88
CA ASN A 435 28.84 25.67 27.43
C ASN A 435 27.74 25.78 26.36
N ALA A 436 27.78 26.81 25.52
CA ALA A 436 26.83 26.96 24.41
C ALA A 436 26.97 25.83 23.37
N VAL A 437 28.20 25.46 23.01
CA VAL A 437 28.48 24.34 22.09
C VAL A 437 28.03 23.01 22.68
N ALA A 438 28.24 22.79 23.98
CA ALA A 438 27.76 21.59 24.67
C ALA A 438 26.23 21.44 24.56
N VAL A 439 25.49 22.54 24.73
CA VAL A 439 24.03 22.55 24.51
C VAL A 439 23.67 22.16 23.07
N LEU A 440 24.36 22.73 22.07
CA LEU A 440 24.10 22.41 20.65
C LEU A 440 24.37 20.93 20.32
N VAL A 441 25.45 20.36 20.87
CA VAL A 441 25.87 18.98 20.60
C VAL A 441 24.97 17.96 21.31
N ILE A 442 24.69 18.17 22.60
CA ILE A 442 23.83 17.28 23.40
C ILE A 442 22.41 17.22 22.83
N ALA A 443 21.94 18.33 22.26
CA ALA A 443 20.61 18.41 21.70
C ALA A 443 20.40 17.65 20.38
N CYS A 444 21.40 16.98 19.76
CA CYS A 444 21.17 16.28 18.49
C CYS A 444 20.06 15.21 18.62
N PRO A 445 18.90 15.36 17.95
CA PRO A 445 17.82 14.38 18.00
C PRO A 445 18.06 13.24 16.98
N CYS A 446 19.30 12.77 16.90
CA CYS A 446 19.80 11.86 15.88
C CYS A 446 18.99 10.53 15.85
N ALA A 447 18.55 10.02 16.99
CA ALA A 447 17.73 8.80 17.10
C ALA A 447 16.23 9.02 16.83
N LEU A 448 15.71 10.22 17.09
CA LEU A 448 14.28 10.53 16.99
C LEU A 448 13.79 10.46 15.54
N GLY A 449 14.59 10.94 14.59
CA GLY A 449 14.25 10.91 13.16
C GLY A 449 14.22 9.51 12.53
N LEU A 450 14.66 8.48 13.26
CA LEU A 450 14.86 7.12 12.77
C LEU A 450 13.90 6.08 13.34
N ALA A 451 13.46 6.29 14.58
CA ALA A 451 12.66 5.31 15.30
C ALA A 451 11.39 4.93 14.52
N THR A 452 10.64 5.96 14.10
CA THR A 452 9.35 5.78 13.43
C THR A 452 9.44 5.11 12.05
N PRO A 453 10.22 5.61 11.06
CA PRO A 453 10.24 5.00 9.73
C PRO A 453 10.79 3.57 9.77
N THR A 454 11.75 3.28 10.66
CA THR A 454 12.29 1.94 10.81
C THR A 454 11.25 0.97 11.35
N ALA A 455 10.49 1.38 12.37
CA ALA A 455 9.43 0.56 12.94
C ALA A 455 8.30 0.28 11.93
N ILE A 456 7.84 1.31 11.19
CA ILE A 456 6.77 1.18 10.20
C ILE A 456 7.21 0.28 9.04
N MET A 457 8.40 0.50 8.48
CA MET A 457 8.87 -0.33 7.35
C MET A 457 9.14 -1.78 7.79
N ALA A 458 9.63 -2.01 9.01
CA ALA A 458 9.78 -3.36 9.54
C ALA A 458 8.41 -4.02 9.78
N GLY A 459 7.45 -3.30 10.37
CA GLY A 459 6.10 -3.79 10.63
C GLY A 459 5.33 -4.15 9.36
N THR A 460 5.35 -3.27 8.35
CA THR A 460 4.74 -3.53 7.04
C THR A 460 5.42 -4.69 6.30
N GLY A 461 6.74 -4.79 6.38
CA GLY A 461 7.48 -5.92 5.81
C GLY A 461 7.14 -7.26 6.46
N VAL A 462 6.94 -7.29 7.78
CA VAL A 462 6.45 -8.49 8.48
C VAL A 462 5.01 -8.80 8.12
N ALA A 463 4.12 -7.80 8.10
CA ALA A 463 2.71 -7.96 7.74
C ALA A 463 2.54 -8.58 6.34
N ALA A 464 3.30 -8.10 5.35
CA ALA A 464 3.27 -8.64 3.98
C ALA A 464 3.63 -10.13 3.92
N ARG A 465 4.55 -10.60 4.76
CA ARG A 465 4.91 -12.04 4.85
C ARG A 465 3.77 -12.92 5.38
N PHE A 466 2.79 -12.32 6.05
CA PHE A 466 1.57 -12.99 6.51
C PHE A 466 0.36 -12.72 5.62
N GLY A 467 0.56 -12.18 4.41
CA GLY A 467 -0.54 -11.83 3.50
C GLY A 467 -1.36 -10.62 3.94
N ILE A 468 -0.88 -9.84 4.91
CA ILE A 468 -1.55 -8.61 5.37
C ILE A 468 -0.96 -7.42 4.62
N LEU A 469 -1.74 -6.87 3.70
CA LEU A 469 -1.37 -5.69 2.93
C LEU A 469 -1.91 -4.44 3.61
N ILE A 470 -0.99 -3.59 4.08
CA ILE A 470 -1.32 -2.33 4.74
C ILE A 470 -1.28 -1.22 3.69
N LYS A 471 -2.40 -0.54 3.48
CA LYS A 471 -2.56 0.51 2.45
C LYS A 471 -1.97 1.87 2.85
N ASP A 472 -1.79 2.14 4.13
CA ASP A 472 -1.11 3.35 4.60
C ASP A 472 -0.54 3.14 6.00
N ALA A 473 0.53 3.87 6.33
CA ALA A 473 1.19 3.75 7.61
C ALA A 473 0.31 4.18 8.81
N GLU A 474 -0.72 5.00 8.58
CA GLU A 474 -1.68 5.41 9.61
C GLU A 474 -2.54 4.23 10.06
N ALA A 475 -2.96 3.35 9.13
CA ALA A 475 -3.68 2.14 9.45
C ALA A 475 -2.90 1.23 10.40
N LEU A 476 -1.57 1.11 10.24
CA LEU A 476 -0.73 0.31 11.15
C LEU A 476 -0.65 0.92 12.55
N GLU A 477 -0.56 2.25 12.67
CA GLU A 477 -0.57 2.93 13.97
C GLU A 477 -1.93 2.79 14.66
N ARG A 478 -3.03 2.96 13.92
CA ARG A 478 -4.39 2.91 14.46
C ARG A 478 -4.84 1.48 14.78
N ALA A 479 -4.29 0.47 14.11
CA ALA A 479 -4.66 -0.92 14.29
C ALA A 479 -4.53 -1.39 15.75
N HIS A 480 -3.52 -0.92 16.49
CA HIS A 480 -3.34 -1.32 17.89
C HIS A 480 -4.38 -0.70 18.83
N GLU A 481 -5.03 0.39 18.41
CA GLU A 481 -6.04 1.11 19.21
C GLU A 481 -7.45 0.53 19.00
N VAL A 482 -7.63 -0.35 18.00
CA VAL A 482 -8.93 -0.93 17.64
C VAL A 482 -9.52 -1.70 18.81
N SER A 483 -10.73 -1.32 19.19
CA SER A 483 -11.50 -1.94 20.28
C SER A 483 -12.82 -2.56 19.81
N ALA A 484 -13.23 -2.28 18.57
CA ALA A 484 -14.37 -2.91 17.92
C ALA A 484 -14.05 -3.26 16.47
N VAL A 485 -14.39 -4.48 16.04
CA VAL A 485 -14.32 -4.92 14.65
C VAL A 485 -15.74 -5.20 14.17
N VAL A 486 -16.12 -4.52 13.09
CA VAL A 486 -17.39 -4.72 12.40
C VAL A 486 -17.10 -5.54 11.16
N PHE A 487 -17.77 -6.68 11.02
CA PHE A 487 -17.63 -7.58 9.89
C PHE A 487 -18.83 -7.45 8.98
N ASP A 488 -18.59 -7.33 7.68
CA ASP A 488 -19.58 -7.71 6.68
C ASP A 488 -19.75 -9.25 6.70
N LYS A 489 -20.88 -9.72 6.21
CA LYS A 489 -21.19 -11.15 6.21
C LYS A 489 -20.58 -11.83 4.99
N THR A 490 -21.12 -11.48 3.82
CA THR A 490 -20.81 -12.09 2.53
C THR A 490 -19.36 -11.81 2.15
N GLY A 491 -18.64 -12.84 1.68
CA GLY A 491 -17.23 -12.76 1.26
C GLY A 491 -16.20 -12.59 2.41
N THR A 492 -16.65 -12.11 3.57
CA THR A 492 -15.80 -11.85 4.75
C THR A 492 -15.85 -12.99 5.76
N LEU A 493 -17.01 -13.21 6.39
CA LEU A 493 -17.22 -14.30 7.37
C LEU A 493 -17.71 -15.57 6.69
N THR A 494 -18.24 -15.45 5.49
CA THR A 494 -18.72 -16.55 4.68
C THR A 494 -17.94 -16.67 3.37
N SER A 495 -18.02 -17.85 2.74
CA SER A 495 -17.24 -18.16 1.54
C SER A 495 -17.80 -17.50 0.27
N GLY A 496 -19.02 -16.96 0.31
CA GLY A 496 -19.68 -16.34 -0.86
C GLY A 496 -20.17 -17.34 -1.90
N THR A 497 -20.01 -18.64 -1.63
CA THR A 497 -20.44 -19.74 -2.51
C THR A 497 -21.57 -20.52 -1.85
N PRO A 498 -22.76 -20.59 -2.47
CA PRO A 498 -23.88 -21.32 -1.88
C PRO A 498 -23.59 -22.83 -1.85
N GLN A 499 -23.96 -23.48 -0.75
CA GLN A 499 -23.96 -24.93 -0.59
C GLN A 499 -25.33 -25.42 -0.10
N ILE A 500 -25.61 -26.71 -0.24
CA ILE A 500 -26.79 -27.33 0.35
C ILE A 500 -26.58 -27.40 1.88
N ALA A 501 -27.30 -26.56 2.61
CA ALA A 501 -27.29 -26.55 4.07
C ALA A 501 -28.20 -27.63 4.65
N HIS A 502 -29.40 -27.78 4.06
CA HIS A 502 -30.34 -28.82 4.44
C HIS A 502 -30.99 -29.45 3.20
N LEU A 503 -31.35 -30.72 3.34
CA LEU A 503 -32.03 -31.54 2.34
C LEU A 503 -33.11 -32.35 3.05
N ALA A 504 -34.29 -32.45 2.46
CA ALA A 504 -35.31 -33.38 2.93
C ALA A 504 -36.06 -34.01 1.76
N ALA A 505 -36.07 -35.33 1.72
CA ALA A 505 -36.87 -36.12 0.78
C ALA A 505 -38.19 -36.54 1.42
N LEU A 506 -39.28 -36.55 0.66
CA LEU A 506 -40.60 -36.91 1.15
C LEU A 506 -40.69 -38.41 1.52
N ASP A 507 -39.98 -39.26 0.77
CA ASP A 507 -39.87 -40.70 0.96
C ASP A 507 -38.70 -41.11 1.88
N GLY A 508 -37.89 -40.15 2.32
CA GLY A 508 -36.69 -40.37 3.12
C GLY A 508 -35.43 -40.73 2.33
N ASP A 509 -35.50 -40.89 1.00
CA ASP A 509 -34.34 -41.20 0.16
C ASP A 509 -33.67 -39.92 -0.37
N GLU A 510 -32.85 -39.31 0.48
CA GLU A 510 -32.05 -38.14 0.12
C GLU A 510 -31.06 -38.39 -1.04
N ALA A 511 -30.56 -39.62 -1.19
CA ALA A 511 -29.58 -39.93 -2.22
C ALA A 511 -30.23 -39.93 -3.60
N HIS A 512 -31.40 -40.57 -3.74
CA HIS A 512 -32.17 -40.54 -4.97
C HIS A 512 -32.67 -39.12 -5.30
N LEU A 513 -33.11 -38.37 -4.29
CA LEU A 513 -33.52 -36.97 -4.45
C LEU A 513 -32.37 -36.11 -5.00
N LEU A 514 -31.18 -36.25 -4.42
CA LEU A 514 -30.00 -35.49 -4.83
C LEU A 514 -29.51 -35.90 -6.23
N GLN A 515 -29.56 -37.19 -6.59
CA GLN A 515 -29.27 -37.66 -7.95
C GLN A 515 -30.21 -37.05 -8.99
N ALA A 516 -31.52 -37.05 -8.72
CA ALA A 516 -32.51 -36.48 -9.62
C ALA A 516 -32.34 -34.96 -9.79
N ALA A 517 -32.06 -34.25 -8.70
CA ALA A 517 -31.75 -32.81 -8.74
C ALA A 517 -30.44 -32.52 -9.50
N GLY A 518 -29.40 -33.33 -9.28
CA GLY A 518 -28.12 -33.24 -9.99
C GLY A 518 -28.27 -33.45 -11.50
N ALA A 519 -29.12 -34.40 -11.91
CA ALA A 519 -29.38 -34.68 -13.32
C ALA A 519 -30.02 -33.47 -14.02
N LEU A 520 -31.02 -32.85 -13.37
CA LEU A 520 -31.66 -31.63 -13.87
C LEU A 520 -30.70 -30.45 -13.98
N GLN A 521 -29.71 -30.35 -13.07
CA GLN A 521 -28.78 -29.23 -12.99
C GLN A 521 -27.53 -29.40 -13.87
N ARG A 522 -27.35 -30.55 -14.52
CA ARG A 522 -26.21 -30.81 -15.41
C ARG A 522 -26.22 -29.82 -16.58
N GLY A 523 -25.11 -29.11 -16.75
CA GLY A 523 -24.94 -28.09 -17.80
C GLY A 523 -25.48 -26.69 -17.45
N SER A 524 -26.00 -26.48 -16.23
CA SER A 524 -26.43 -25.16 -15.76
C SER A 524 -25.26 -24.39 -15.11
N GLU A 525 -25.05 -23.14 -15.52
CA GLU A 525 -24.03 -22.25 -14.94
C GLU A 525 -24.50 -21.53 -13.67
N HIS A 526 -25.72 -21.80 -13.19
CA HIS A 526 -26.27 -21.12 -12.02
C HIS A 526 -25.52 -21.54 -10.74
N PRO A 527 -25.19 -20.62 -9.80
CA PRO A 527 -24.46 -20.97 -8.57
C PRO A 527 -25.09 -22.10 -7.74
N LEU A 528 -26.43 -22.13 -7.64
CA LEU A 528 -27.16 -23.21 -6.97
C LEU A 528 -27.06 -24.56 -7.69
N ALA A 529 -26.92 -24.56 -9.02
CA ALA A 529 -26.72 -25.77 -9.80
C ALA A 529 -25.38 -26.42 -9.45
N LYS A 530 -24.33 -25.60 -9.41
CA LYS A 530 -22.99 -26.01 -8.98
C LYS A 530 -23.01 -26.60 -7.57
N ALA A 531 -23.70 -25.96 -6.63
CA ALA A 531 -23.88 -26.46 -5.27
C ALA A 531 -24.49 -27.88 -5.20
N VAL A 532 -25.47 -28.17 -6.07
CA VAL A 532 -26.09 -29.51 -6.17
C VAL A 532 -25.12 -30.53 -6.77
N LEU A 533 -24.42 -30.16 -7.85
CA LEU A 533 -23.45 -31.04 -8.52
C LEU A 533 -22.25 -31.35 -7.61
N ASP A 534 -21.74 -30.36 -6.88
CA ASP A 534 -20.67 -30.51 -5.90
C ASP A 534 -21.10 -31.48 -4.78
N ALA A 535 -22.33 -31.37 -4.30
CA ALA A 535 -22.89 -32.30 -3.31
C ALA A 535 -23.05 -33.73 -3.87
N CYS A 536 -23.41 -33.89 -5.14
CA CYS A 536 -23.45 -35.20 -5.80
C CYS A 536 -22.04 -35.82 -5.88
N ALA A 537 -21.05 -35.03 -6.28
CA ALA A 537 -19.66 -35.46 -6.39
C ALA A 537 -19.09 -35.86 -5.02
N ALA A 538 -19.36 -35.08 -3.97
CA ALA A 538 -18.92 -35.35 -2.60
C ALA A 538 -19.53 -36.63 -2.02
N ARG A 539 -20.77 -36.98 -2.41
CA ARG A 539 -21.42 -38.25 -2.02
C ARG A 539 -21.15 -39.41 -2.99
N HIS A 540 -20.26 -39.22 -3.98
CA HIS A 540 -19.94 -40.20 -5.03
C HIS A 540 -21.18 -40.75 -5.76
N LEU A 541 -22.19 -39.91 -5.98
CA LEU A 541 -23.42 -40.29 -6.65
C LEU A 541 -23.25 -40.20 -8.16
N ASN A 542 -23.65 -41.26 -8.87
CA ASN A 542 -23.71 -41.21 -10.33
C ASN A 542 -24.89 -40.33 -10.75
N VAL A 543 -24.59 -39.27 -11.50
CA VAL A 543 -25.62 -38.36 -12.02
C VAL A 543 -26.01 -38.83 -13.43
N PRO A 544 -27.26 -39.24 -13.66
CA PRO A 544 -27.73 -39.67 -14.98
C PRO A 544 -27.90 -38.48 -15.94
N ASP A 545 -27.95 -38.78 -17.25
CA ASP A 545 -28.30 -37.77 -18.25
C ASP A 545 -29.81 -37.47 -18.24
N VAL A 546 -30.14 -36.21 -18.53
CA VAL A 546 -31.52 -35.73 -18.57
C VAL A 546 -31.88 -35.35 -20.01
N ALA A 547 -33.07 -35.74 -20.46
CA ALA A 547 -33.63 -35.31 -21.74
C ALA A 547 -34.45 -34.03 -21.56
N ASP A 548 -34.63 -33.25 -22.63
CA ASP A 548 -35.49 -32.05 -22.65
C ASP A 548 -35.23 -31.04 -21.52
N SER A 549 -33.96 -30.86 -21.14
CA SER A 549 -33.59 -29.88 -20.12
C SER A 549 -33.94 -28.45 -20.57
N GLN A 550 -34.71 -27.75 -19.75
CA GLN A 550 -35.19 -26.41 -20.02
C GLN A 550 -35.06 -25.52 -18.78
N SER A 551 -34.31 -24.43 -18.90
CA SER A 551 -34.29 -23.37 -17.89
C SER A 551 -35.62 -22.60 -17.89
N LEU A 552 -36.24 -22.49 -16.72
CA LEU A 552 -37.45 -21.73 -16.48
C LEU A 552 -37.08 -20.40 -15.81
N THR A 553 -36.93 -19.35 -16.60
CA THR A 553 -36.51 -18.02 -16.13
C THR A 553 -37.31 -17.56 -14.91
N GLY A 554 -36.62 -17.25 -13.82
CA GLY A 554 -37.21 -16.78 -12.57
C GLY A 554 -37.99 -17.84 -11.77
N ARG A 555 -37.98 -19.11 -12.19
CA ARG A 555 -38.69 -20.23 -11.54
C ARG A 555 -37.77 -21.39 -11.20
N GLY A 556 -36.89 -21.81 -12.09
CA GLY A 556 -36.02 -22.98 -11.87
C GLY A 556 -35.57 -23.66 -13.16
N ILE A 557 -35.48 -24.98 -13.14
CA ILE A 557 -35.12 -25.83 -14.28
C ILE A 557 -36.07 -27.04 -14.33
N ALA A 558 -36.37 -27.53 -15.53
CA ALA A 558 -37.18 -28.72 -15.74
C ALA A 558 -36.52 -29.65 -16.77
N GLY A 559 -36.85 -30.93 -16.72
CA GLY A 559 -36.31 -31.94 -17.65
C GLY A 559 -36.95 -33.30 -17.43
N THR A 560 -36.63 -34.25 -18.31
CA THR A 560 -37.17 -35.60 -18.29
C THR A 560 -36.08 -36.60 -17.90
N LEU A 561 -36.29 -37.30 -16.78
CA LEU A 561 -35.39 -38.33 -16.27
C LEU A 561 -36.12 -39.68 -16.23
N GLU A 562 -35.62 -40.70 -16.93
CA GLU A 562 -36.21 -42.05 -16.96
C GLU A 562 -37.73 -42.07 -17.30
N GLY A 563 -38.17 -41.16 -18.16
CA GLY A 563 -39.59 -41.01 -18.54
C GLY A 563 -40.45 -40.20 -17.56
N ARG A 564 -39.89 -39.75 -16.42
CA ARG A 564 -40.53 -38.86 -15.46
C ARG A 564 -40.20 -37.40 -15.78
N ARG A 565 -41.20 -36.53 -15.81
CA ARG A 565 -40.98 -35.09 -16.03
C ARG A 565 -40.79 -34.41 -14.68
N LEU A 566 -39.58 -33.94 -14.41
CA LEU A 566 -39.18 -33.35 -13.14
C LEU A 566 -38.89 -31.86 -13.30
N ALA A 567 -39.08 -31.11 -12.22
CA ALA A 567 -38.69 -29.71 -12.16
C ALA A 567 -38.12 -29.36 -10.77
N LEU A 568 -37.07 -28.55 -10.75
CA LEU A 568 -36.42 -28.04 -9.55
C LEU A 568 -36.50 -26.52 -9.56
N GLY A 569 -37.16 -25.91 -8.58
CA GLY A 569 -37.37 -24.47 -8.61
C GLY A 569 -37.88 -23.84 -7.31
N ASN A 570 -38.12 -22.54 -7.35
CA ASN A 570 -38.56 -21.76 -6.20
C ASN A 570 -40.05 -21.98 -5.86
N ARG A 571 -40.55 -21.27 -4.85
CA ARG A 571 -41.95 -21.37 -4.40
C ARG A 571 -42.97 -21.08 -5.50
N ARG A 572 -42.67 -20.16 -6.44
CA ARG A 572 -43.60 -19.85 -7.55
C ARG A 572 -43.84 -21.05 -8.45
N LEU A 573 -42.81 -21.86 -8.71
CA LEU A 573 -42.95 -23.08 -9.48
C LEU A 573 -43.91 -24.07 -8.78
N LEU A 574 -43.80 -24.21 -7.46
CA LEU A 574 -44.68 -25.06 -6.67
C LEU A 574 -46.13 -24.55 -6.75
N ASP A 575 -46.36 -23.26 -6.51
CA ASP A 575 -47.69 -22.65 -6.51
C ASP A 575 -48.37 -22.74 -7.89
N GLU A 576 -47.63 -22.53 -8.99
CA GLU A 576 -48.13 -22.66 -10.37
C GLU A 576 -48.60 -24.08 -10.72
N THR A 577 -47.96 -25.10 -10.12
CA THR A 577 -48.35 -26.50 -10.32
C THR A 577 -49.51 -26.95 -9.43
N GLY A 578 -49.98 -26.11 -8.50
CA GLY A 578 -51.06 -26.45 -7.57
C GLY A 578 -50.70 -27.53 -6.55
N LEU A 579 -49.41 -27.87 -6.43
CA LEU A 579 -48.92 -28.90 -5.51
C LEU A 579 -48.77 -28.34 -4.09
N THR A 580 -49.17 -29.13 -3.10
CA THR A 580 -49.02 -28.75 -1.69
C THR A 580 -47.71 -29.30 -1.12
N PRO A 581 -46.98 -28.52 -0.29
CA PRO A 581 -45.71 -28.94 0.29
C PRO A 581 -45.83 -30.07 1.33
N GLY A 582 -47.03 -30.43 1.79
CA GLY A 582 -47.28 -31.57 2.68
C GLY A 582 -46.49 -31.47 3.99
N SER A 583 -45.85 -32.58 4.40
CA SER A 583 -45.02 -32.67 5.61
C SER A 583 -43.75 -31.81 5.57
N LEU A 584 -43.33 -31.34 4.39
CA LEU A 584 -42.14 -30.48 4.22
C LEU A 584 -42.45 -29.00 4.49
N ALA A 585 -43.71 -28.63 4.73
CA ALA A 585 -44.11 -27.24 4.99
C ALA A 585 -43.45 -26.66 6.26
N ASP A 586 -43.36 -27.46 7.32
CA ASP A 586 -42.74 -27.05 8.58
C ASP A 586 -41.23 -26.84 8.40
N SER A 587 -40.56 -27.78 7.72
CA SER A 587 -39.14 -27.66 7.36
C SER A 587 -38.87 -26.46 6.46
N ALA A 588 -39.72 -26.20 5.47
CA ALA A 588 -39.61 -25.03 4.61
C ALA A 588 -39.69 -23.73 5.41
N THR A 589 -40.68 -23.62 6.29
CA THR A 589 -40.85 -22.43 7.13
C THR A 589 -39.67 -22.24 8.08
N ALA A 590 -39.16 -23.32 8.69
CA ALA A 590 -37.99 -23.27 9.55
C ALA A 590 -36.74 -22.81 8.81
N TRP A 591 -36.45 -23.37 7.64
CA TRP A 591 -35.27 -23.04 6.84
C TRP A 591 -35.37 -21.66 6.18
N GLU A 592 -36.56 -21.20 5.78
CA GLU A 592 -36.78 -19.81 5.36
C GLU A 592 -36.54 -18.83 6.50
N ASN A 593 -36.97 -19.16 7.73
CA ASN A 593 -36.70 -18.34 8.91
C ASN A 593 -35.21 -18.29 9.30
N GLU A 594 -34.41 -19.28 8.88
CA GLU A 594 -32.95 -19.25 8.93
C GLU A 594 -32.32 -18.42 7.80
N GLY A 595 -33.15 -17.87 6.90
CA GLY A 595 -32.71 -17.10 5.75
C GLY A 595 -32.08 -17.95 4.64
N ARG A 596 -32.43 -19.24 4.56
CA ARG A 596 -31.98 -20.12 3.48
C ARG A 596 -32.79 -19.89 2.21
N THR A 597 -32.16 -20.08 1.07
CA THR A 597 -32.86 -20.07 -0.23
C THR A 597 -33.41 -21.47 -0.49
N LEU A 598 -34.72 -21.59 -0.69
CA LEU A 598 -35.35 -22.89 -0.91
C LEU A 598 -35.52 -23.24 -2.39
N SER A 599 -35.38 -24.52 -2.73
CA SER A 599 -35.81 -25.07 -4.01
C SER A 599 -36.54 -26.41 -3.82
N TRP A 600 -37.70 -26.51 -4.46
CA TRP A 600 -38.58 -27.66 -4.45
C TRP A 600 -38.28 -28.53 -5.65
N LEU A 601 -38.05 -29.82 -5.43
CA LEU A 601 -38.05 -30.81 -6.49
C LEU A 601 -39.44 -31.40 -6.61
N ILE A 602 -40.03 -31.28 -7.78
CA ILE A 602 -41.38 -31.76 -8.08
C ILE A 602 -41.37 -32.70 -9.28
N GLU A 603 -42.27 -33.66 -9.26
CA GLU A 603 -42.65 -34.48 -10.41
C GLU A 603 -43.92 -33.89 -11.03
N GLN A 604 -43.90 -33.64 -12.33
CA GLN A 604 -45.03 -33.10 -13.10
C GLN A 604 -45.81 -34.20 -13.83
N SER A 605 -45.16 -35.32 -14.15
CA SER A 605 -45.74 -36.47 -14.87
C SER A 605 -44.90 -37.72 -14.56
N PRO A 606 -45.51 -38.91 -14.36
CA PRO A 606 -46.92 -39.25 -14.64
C PRO A 606 -47.91 -38.79 -13.56
N GLU A 607 -47.50 -38.68 -12.29
CA GLU A 607 -48.33 -38.21 -11.19
C GLU A 607 -47.73 -36.94 -10.57
N PRO A 608 -48.45 -35.80 -10.58
CA PRO A 608 -47.95 -34.56 -9.99
C PRO A 608 -47.76 -34.70 -8.47
N ARG A 609 -46.52 -34.54 -7.97
CA ARG A 609 -46.21 -34.56 -6.54
C ARG A 609 -44.89 -33.86 -6.19
N VAL A 610 -44.76 -33.46 -4.94
CA VAL A 610 -43.50 -32.95 -4.38
C VAL A 610 -42.61 -34.13 -4.01
N LEU A 611 -41.36 -34.13 -4.45
CA LEU A 611 -40.37 -35.16 -4.12
C LEU A 611 -39.49 -34.75 -2.94
N GLY A 612 -39.14 -33.47 -2.84
CA GLY A 612 -38.29 -33.00 -1.76
C GLY A 612 -37.98 -31.51 -1.80
N LEU A 613 -37.21 -31.10 -0.79
CA LEU A 613 -36.86 -29.71 -0.53
C LEU A 613 -35.34 -29.57 -0.30
N PHE A 614 -34.76 -28.59 -0.96
CA PHE A 614 -33.37 -28.19 -0.84
C PHE A 614 -33.29 -26.81 -0.20
N ALA A 615 -32.49 -26.65 0.84
CA ALA A 615 -32.18 -25.37 1.44
C ALA A 615 -30.72 -25.02 1.18
N PHE A 616 -30.50 -23.94 0.46
CA PHE A 616 -29.19 -23.42 0.14
C PHE A 616 -28.80 -22.31 1.11
N GLY A 617 -27.53 -22.32 1.50
CA GLY A 617 -26.98 -21.31 2.38
C GLY A 617 -25.50 -21.10 2.11
N ASP A 618 -25.01 -19.95 2.56
CA ASP A 618 -23.57 -19.70 2.56
C ASP A 618 -22.91 -20.43 3.73
N THR A 619 -21.68 -20.88 3.53
CA THR A 619 -20.87 -21.55 4.53
C THR A 619 -19.96 -20.57 5.22
N LEU A 620 -19.62 -20.83 6.49
CA LEU A 620 -18.63 -20.04 7.20
C LEU A 620 -17.26 -20.27 6.57
N LYS A 621 -16.49 -19.18 6.45
CA LYS A 621 -15.12 -19.23 5.97
C LYS A 621 -14.26 -20.02 6.95
N THR A 622 -13.38 -20.88 6.43
CA THR A 622 -12.42 -21.62 7.25
C THR A 622 -11.56 -20.63 8.05
N GLY A 623 -11.52 -20.81 9.37
CA GLY A 623 -10.79 -19.93 10.29
C GLY A 623 -11.59 -18.75 10.87
N ALA A 624 -12.80 -18.45 10.36
CA ALA A 624 -13.62 -17.34 10.87
C ALA A 624 -13.90 -17.47 12.38
N GLN A 625 -14.28 -18.67 12.84
CA GLN A 625 -14.55 -18.91 14.26
C GLN A 625 -13.30 -18.70 15.14
N SER A 626 -12.14 -19.16 14.68
CA SER A 626 -10.88 -18.94 15.41
C SER A 626 -10.50 -17.46 15.47
N ALA A 627 -10.73 -16.72 14.37
CA ALA A 627 -10.46 -15.28 14.32
C ALA A 627 -11.32 -14.51 15.35
N ILE A 628 -12.62 -14.79 15.41
CA ILE A 628 -13.53 -14.16 16.39
C ILE A 628 -13.09 -14.49 17.82
N GLN A 629 -12.76 -15.76 18.11
CA GLN A 629 -12.27 -16.17 19.43
C GLN A 629 -10.99 -15.43 19.84
N GLN A 630 -10.04 -15.24 18.93
CA GLN A 630 -8.81 -14.49 19.20
C GLN A 630 -9.08 -13.01 19.45
N LEU A 631 -10.04 -12.40 18.74
CA LEU A 631 -10.47 -11.03 19.01
C LEU A 631 -11.11 -10.90 20.39
N THR A 632 -12.00 -11.82 20.76
CA THR A 632 -12.62 -11.86 22.10
C THR A 632 -11.57 -12.03 23.20
N ALA A 633 -10.57 -12.89 23.01
CA ALA A 633 -9.47 -13.09 23.94
C ALA A 633 -8.59 -11.84 24.14
N ARG A 634 -8.56 -10.94 23.15
CA ARG A 634 -7.88 -9.63 23.21
C ARG A 634 -8.80 -8.50 23.69
N HIS A 635 -10.01 -8.82 24.15
CA HIS A 635 -11.04 -7.85 24.55
C HIS A 635 -11.50 -6.91 23.43
N ILE A 636 -11.42 -7.37 22.18
CA ILE A 636 -11.92 -6.64 21.01
C ILE A 636 -13.35 -7.13 20.71
N SER A 637 -14.31 -6.21 20.74
CA SER A 637 -15.71 -6.52 20.43
C SER A 637 -15.92 -6.82 18.95
N SER A 638 -16.67 -7.86 18.62
CA SER A 638 -17.01 -8.23 17.24
C SER A 638 -18.48 -7.92 16.98
N HIS A 639 -18.76 -7.25 15.86
CA HIS A 639 -20.10 -6.87 15.42
C HIS A 639 -20.35 -7.45 14.02
N LEU A 640 -21.54 -7.98 13.77
CA LEU A 640 -21.97 -8.42 12.45
C LEU A 640 -22.89 -7.34 11.83
N LEU A 641 -22.55 -6.87 10.63
CA LEU A 641 -23.32 -5.85 9.92
C LEU A 641 -23.64 -6.36 8.51
N THR A 642 -24.91 -6.63 8.22
CA THR A 642 -25.32 -7.25 6.95
C THR A 642 -26.63 -6.68 6.40
N GLY A 643 -26.75 -6.69 5.07
CA GLY A 643 -28.00 -6.37 4.37
C GLY A 643 -28.98 -7.55 4.33
N ASP A 644 -28.53 -8.74 4.72
CA ASP A 644 -29.34 -9.95 4.71
C ASP A 644 -30.39 -9.95 5.81
N ASN A 645 -31.40 -10.81 5.64
CA ASN A 645 -32.48 -10.95 6.63
C ASN A 645 -31.94 -11.36 8.01
N ARG A 646 -32.73 -11.03 9.04
CA ARG A 646 -32.39 -11.34 10.45
C ARG A 646 -32.12 -12.82 10.72
N GLY A 647 -32.82 -13.71 10.01
CA GLY A 647 -32.64 -15.16 10.12
C GLY A 647 -31.22 -15.58 9.79
N SER A 648 -30.76 -15.22 8.59
CA SER A 648 -29.43 -15.53 8.08
C SER A 648 -28.33 -14.93 8.96
N ALA A 649 -28.51 -13.67 9.37
CA ALA A 649 -27.56 -12.98 10.23
C ALA A 649 -27.42 -13.68 11.59
N ARG A 650 -28.54 -14.11 12.19
CA ARG A 650 -28.56 -14.77 13.50
C ARG A 650 -27.88 -16.13 13.47
N VAL A 651 -28.07 -16.92 12.40
CA VAL A 651 -27.41 -18.22 12.24
C VAL A 651 -25.88 -18.06 12.21
N VAL A 652 -25.38 -17.11 11.41
CA VAL A 652 -23.93 -16.83 11.32
C VAL A 652 -23.39 -16.32 12.66
N ALA A 653 -24.10 -15.37 13.29
CA ALA A 653 -23.67 -14.80 14.55
C ALA A 653 -23.63 -15.82 15.69
N GLN A 654 -24.64 -16.69 15.80
CA GLN A 654 -24.65 -17.76 16.81
C GLN A 654 -23.53 -18.77 16.60
N ALA A 655 -23.28 -19.17 15.36
CA ALA A 655 -22.20 -20.10 15.04
C ALA A 655 -20.80 -19.53 15.35
N LEU A 656 -20.62 -18.22 15.20
CA LEU A 656 -19.36 -17.52 15.46
C LEU A 656 -19.23 -16.96 16.89
N GLY A 657 -20.31 -16.93 17.66
CA GLY A 657 -20.35 -16.32 19.00
C GLY A 657 -20.38 -14.80 19.01
N ILE A 658 -20.90 -14.17 17.95
CA ILE A 658 -21.05 -12.72 17.83
C ILE A 658 -22.35 -12.28 18.50
N THR A 659 -22.27 -11.36 19.48
CA THR A 659 -23.42 -10.88 20.25
C THR A 659 -24.16 -9.73 19.56
N ASP A 660 -23.42 -8.83 18.92
CA ASP A 660 -23.94 -7.59 18.37
C ASP A 660 -24.19 -7.75 16.86
N VAL A 661 -25.47 -7.90 16.49
CA VAL A 661 -25.89 -8.19 15.12
C VAL A 661 -26.82 -7.11 14.60
N HIS A 662 -26.46 -6.54 13.45
CA HIS A 662 -27.23 -5.57 12.71
C HIS A 662 -27.55 -6.17 11.34
N ALA A 663 -28.80 -6.59 11.14
CA ALA A 663 -29.29 -7.22 9.91
C ALA A 663 -30.24 -6.27 9.16
N GLU A 664 -30.52 -6.58 7.90
CA GLU A 664 -31.40 -5.80 7.01
C GLU A 664 -30.94 -4.35 6.83
N VAL A 665 -29.64 -4.11 6.88
CA VAL A 665 -29.04 -2.77 6.85
C VAL A 665 -28.72 -2.34 5.41
N LEU A 666 -29.28 -1.20 4.99
CA LEU A 666 -28.95 -0.59 3.69
C LEU A 666 -27.52 -0.01 3.69
N PRO A 667 -26.87 0.18 2.53
CA PRO A 667 -25.50 0.72 2.48
C PRO A 667 -25.31 2.07 3.20
N ALA A 668 -26.30 2.97 3.13
CA ALA A 668 -26.27 4.25 3.86
C ALA A 668 -26.32 4.06 5.38
N ASP A 669 -27.10 3.07 5.84
CA ASP A 669 -27.27 2.74 7.25
C ASP A 669 -26.06 1.98 7.83
N LYS A 670 -25.30 1.27 6.97
CA LYS A 670 -24.01 0.67 7.37
C LYS A 670 -23.03 1.76 7.83
N ALA A 671 -22.89 2.83 7.06
CA ALA A 671 -22.01 3.94 7.40
C ALA A 671 -22.47 4.67 8.68
N ALA A 672 -23.78 4.86 8.86
CA ALA A 672 -24.34 5.48 10.07
C ALA A 672 -24.07 4.63 11.33
N THR A 673 -24.21 3.31 11.24
CA THR A 673 -23.94 2.37 12.35
C THR A 673 -22.47 2.42 12.76
N VAL A 674 -21.56 2.42 11.78
CA VAL A 674 -20.11 2.57 12.03
C VAL A 674 -19.80 3.94 12.64
N ALA A 675 -20.45 5.01 12.18
CA ALA A 675 -20.27 6.36 12.73
C ALA A 675 -20.74 6.46 14.19
N GLU A 676 -21.80 5.76 14.57
CA GLU A 676 -22.27 5.70 15.96
C GLU A 676 -21.27 4.97 16.86
N LEU A 677 -20.76 3.82 16.42
CA LEU A 677 -19.74 3.07 17.16
C LEU A 677 -18.45 3.89 17.32
N LYS A 678 -18.08 4.67 16.30
CA LYS A 678 -16.91 5.58 16.33
C LYS A 678 -16.98 6.66 17.41
N LYS A 679 -18.17 6.99 17.94
CA LYS A 679 -18.29 7.99 19.02
C LYS A 679 -17.70 7.49 20.35
N THR A 680 -17.62 6.18 20.55
CA THR A 680 -17.20 5.58 21.83
C THR A 680 -16.03 4.62 21.70
N ARG A 681 -15.73 4.13 20.49
CA ARG A 681 -14.69 3.12 20.23
C ARG A 681 -13.86 3.46 19.00
N VAL A 682 -12.69 2.84 18.89
CA VAL A 682 -11.91 2.82 17.65
C VAL A 682 -12.35 1.60 16.86
N VAL A 683 -12.96 1.85 15.70
CA VAL A 683 -13.68 0.84 14.91
C VAL A 683 -12.89 0.48 13.66
N ALA A 684 -12.64 -0.83 13.47
CA ALA A 684 -12.22 -1.39 12.19
C ALA A 684 -13.44 -2.01 11.48
N MET A 685 -13.59 -1.76 10.18
CA MET A 685 -14.58 -2.41 9.33
C MET A 685 -13.87 -3.40 8.41
N VAL A 686 -14.36 -4.62 8.32
CA VAL A 686 -13.82 -5.69 7.46
C VAL A 686 -14.92 -6.07 6.47
N GLY A 687 -14.64 -5.97 5.17
CA GLY A 687 -15.55 -6.25 4.06
C GLY A 687 -14.77 -6.66 2.81
N ASP A 688 -15.48 -7.12 1.78
CA ASP A 688 -14.93 -7.51 0.46
C ASP A 688 -14.98 -6.39 -0.58
#